data_AF-A0A932MGW9-F1
#
_entry.id   AF-A0A932MGW9-F1
#
_cell.length_a   1.000
_cell.length_b   1.000
_cell.length_c   1.000
_cell.angle_alpha   90.00
_cell.angle_beta   90.00
_cell.angle_gamma   90.00
#
_symmetry.space_group_name_H-M   'P 1'
#
loop_
_entity.id
_entity.type
_entity.pdbx_description
1 polymer ?
#
loop_
_entity_poly.entity_id
_entity_poly.type
_entity_poly.pdbx_seq_one_letter_code
_entity_poly.pdbx_strand_id
1 'polypeptide(L)'
;MLIPIGHEHQQVTRLPWVTITLVAANVAAFLLTLPLVNQHAEEVRLRALQVVQFAREHPYLRLPKQFVRVIPARRPPPNLAPEVIAEEQVRLDSLMSQFQARASASVYRTYGYIPAEPRLLAMFTSMFMHGGWLHLIGNMLFLWLAGGSLEDRWGRVFFPVLYVVSGVAGTLTHAAMHAQSTMPLVGASGAIAGLMGAFLVRQATTRIRFFYWIYFFRGTFHAPAYVALPLWLLQQFAMARSGQAGGVAVWAHIGGFGFGALVAIVILMTGLEAKVLAPAIQKKTTWTASDRLAAALGKLDRGDTEGAIKDLEALLKAKPDNIDARTSLIDAHARRGDQAAAGRESARLVGAYFKARDMTGAMAAAREHKQTYRDVPLALRDQLALASDCEKRQEFAEAAERYREALASWPDDPLAPKALMAYGRLLLQVFKEPGEALALLEQARIHPRATPEFQQASLAMIAMAKDALQPAPDRSEAAPQISSAPVVAEAPPPPPPPETRMPEPVPAEVPAPPSHGRLLPVPMRAVGLDARGLQLQDQQGRTGLLPWKHVAGISVVTIGNSDGSAQAADSLILDLLMGPNSTPARPGVRCVRLSVKDLTIPQLQGESSPVRAFQRFVATILKVTGATPHPSRDACLGLHGFPSFPDLATYEADLVATLPTPGKDRPAQSG
;
A
#
# COMPACT_ATOMS: atom_id res chain seq x y z
N MET A 1 21.01 -17.09 13.00
CA MET A 1 20.00 -17.56 12.02
C MET A 1 19.65 -16.43 11.07
N LEU A 2 19.59 -16.67 9.77
CA LEU A 2 19.16 -15.71 8.74
C LEU A 2 17.75 -16.07 8.26
N ILE A 3 16.79 -15.16 8.40
CA ILE A 3 15.38 -15.41 8.08
C ILE A 3 14.91 -14.34 7.09
N PRO A 4 14.48 -14.70 5.86
CA PRO A 4 13.88 -13.72 4.97
C PRO A 4 12.50 -13.32 5.50
N ILE A 5 12.31 -12.05 5.85
CA ILE A 5 11.06 -11.55 6.45
C ILE A 5 10.23 -10.72 5.47
N GLY A 6 10.77 -10.43 4.28
CA GLY A 6 10.04 -9.72 3.23
C GLY A 6 10.95 -9.17 2.14
N HIS A 7 10.40 -8.39 1.21
CA HIS A 7 11.19 -7.71 0.17
C HIS A 7 10.60 -6.35 -0.23
N GLU A 8 11.39 -5.51 -0.92
CA GLU A 8 11.02 -4.12 -1.27
C GLU A 8 9.77 -4.00 -2.19
N HIS A 9 9.38 -5.08 -2.85
CA HIS A 9 8.22 -5.15 -3.76
C HIS A 9 7.09 -6.04 -3.25
N GLN A 10 7.01 -6.28 -1.94
CA GLN A 10 5.99 -7.18 -1.36
C GLN A 10 4.59 -6.55 -1.32
N GLN A 11 4.45 -5.28 -1.70
CA GLN A 11 3.15 -4.65 -1.95
C GLN A 11 2.60 -5.14 -3.28
N VAL A 12 1.58 -6.00 -3.20
CA VAL A 12 0.84 -6.54 -4.34
C VAL A 12 -0.31 -5.60 -4.73
N THR A 13 -0.59 -5.49 -6.03
CA THR A 13 -1.72 -4.66 -6.51
C THR A 13 -3.08 -5.31 -6.26
N ARG A 14 -3.10 -6.62 -5.97
CA ARG A 14 -4.29 -7.42 -5.68
C ARG A 14 -4.05 -8.33 -4.48
N LEU A 15 -5.13 -8.70 -3.79
CA LEU A 15 -5.05 -9.76 -2.80
C LEU A 15 -4.62 -11.09 -3.48
N PRO A 16 -3.55 -11.76 -3.00
CA PRO A 16 -2.99 -12.95 -3.64
C PRO A 16 -3.75 -14.19 -3.15
N TRP A 17 -5.00 -14.31 -3.61
CA TRP A 17 -5.93 -15.37 -3.17
C TRP A 17 -5.38 -16.77 -3.42
N VAL A 18 -4.64 -16.99 -4.51
CA VAL A 18 -4.09 -18.33 -4.80
C VAL A 18 -2.97 -18.66 -3.82
N THR A 19 -2.07 -17.72 -3.55
CA THR A 19 -1.00 -17.87 -2.55
C THR A 19 -1.61 -18.12 -1.16
N ILE A 20 -2.62 -17.35 -0.76
CA ILE A 20 -3.35 -17.53 0.50
C ILE A 20 -4.00 -18.92 0.55
N THR A 21 -4.64 -19.34 -0.54
CA THR A 21 -5.29 -20.67 -0.62
C THR A 21 -4.28 -21.80 -0.53
N LEU A 22 -3.12 -21.69 -1.19
CA LEU A 22 -2.04 -22.67 -1.07
C LEU A 22 -1.51 -22.73 0.36
N VAL A 23 -1.29 -21.58 1.00
CA VAL A 23 -0.89 -21.54 2.42
C VAL A 23 -1.94 -22.23 3.29
N ALA A 24 -3.22 -21.87 3.13
CA ALA A 24 -4.33 -22.47 3.88
C ALA A 24 -4.43 -23.98 3.66
N ALA A 25 -4.27 -24.46 2.42
CA ALA A 25 -4.30 -25.88 2.09
C ALA A 25 -3.15 -26.65 2.76
N ASN A 26 -1.93 -26.11 2.74
CA ASN A 26 -0.77 -26.72 3.41
C ASN A 26 -0.95 -26.75 4.94
N VAL A 27 -1.46 -25.67 5.53
CA VAL A 27 -1.77 -25.62 6.96
C VAL A 27 -2.88 -26.60 7.33
N ALA A 28 -3.96 -26.66 6.56
CA ALA A 28 -5.07 -27.57 6.80
C ALA A 28 -4.62 -29.04 6.69
N ALA A 29 -3.88 -29.40 5.65
CA ALA A 29 -3.31 -30.74 5.49
C ALA A 29 -2.43 -31.12 6.69
N PHE A 30 -1.59 -30.19 7.16
CA PHE A 30 -0.77 -30.41 8.35
C PHE A 30 -1.60 -30.60 9.61
N LEU A 31 -2.58 -29.73 9.89
CA LEU A 31 -3.42 -29.84 11.08
C LEU A 31 -4.29 -31.10 11.10
N LEU A 32 -4.77 -31.55 9.93
CA LEU A 32 -5.55 -32.78 9.81
C LEU A 32 -4.69 -34.04 9.99
N THR A 33 -3.43 -34.01 9.56
CA THR A 33 -2.54 -35.17 9.62
C THR A 33 -1.72 -35.24 10.91
N LEU A 34 -1.48 -34.12 11.59
CA LEU A 34 -0.65 -34.05 12.79
C LEU A 34 -1.15 -34.96 13.94
N PRO A 35 -2.45 -35.00 14.30
CA PRO A 35 -2.94 -35.90 15.34
C PRO A 35 -2.72 -37.37 14.99
N LEU A 36 -2.98 -37.73 13.73
CA LEU A 36 -2.77 -39.09 13.21
C LEU A 36 -1.29 -39.48 13.28
N VAL A 37 -0.40 -38.59 12.83
CA VAL A 37 1.06 -38.81 12.89
C VAL A 37 1.53 -39.00 14.32
N ASN A 38 1.08 -38.16 15.25
CA ASN A 38 1.47 -38.23 16.66
C ASN A 38 0.99 -39.52 17.31
N GLN A 39 -0.29 -39.87 17.11
CA GLN A 39 -0.86 -41.13 17.61
C GLN A 39 -0.12 -42.35 17.05
N HIS A 40 0.15 -42.35 15.73
CA HIS A 40 0.91 -43.43 15.09
C HIS A 40 2.33 -43.54 15.64
N ALA A 41 3.01 -42.40 15.84
CA ALA A 41 4.37 -42.37 16.39
C ALA A 41 4.40 -42.91 17.83
N GLU A 42 3.39 -42.59 18.64
CA GLU A 42 3.24 -43.12 20.00
C GLU A 42 3.02 -44.64 19.98
N GLU A 43 2.11 -45.14 19.14
CA GLU A 43 1.85 -46.57 19.00
C GLU A 43 3.09 -47.34 18.54
N VAL A 44 3.83 -46.82 17.54
CA VAL A 44 5.10 -47.40 17.09
C VAL A 44 6.13 -47.40 18.21
N ARG A 45 6.23 -46.32 18.99
CA ARG A 45 7.12 -46.22 20.15
C ARG A 45 6.77 -47.25 21.22
N LEU A 46 5.49 -47.42 21.55
CA LEU A 46 5.03 -48.41 22.53
C LEU A 46 5.37 -49.83 22.08
N ARG A 47 5.15 -50.17 20.81
CA ARG A 47 5.54 -51.48 20.25
C ARG A 47 7.06 -51.69 20.26
N ALA A 48 7.83 -50.66 19.93
CA ALA A 48 9.29 -50.71 20.03
C ALA A 48 9.76 -50.97 21.46
N LEU A 49 9.14 -50.31 22.45
CA LEU A 49 9.44 -50.53 23.87
C LEU A 49 9.09 -51.95 24.32
N GLN A 50 7.96 -52.51 23.86
CA GLN A 50 7.60 -53.91 24.12
C GLN A 50 8.65 -54.88 23.57
N VAL A 51 9.10 -54.69 22.33
CA VAL A 51 10.18 -55.51 21.72
C VAL A 51 11.47 -55.40 22.53
N VAL A 52 11.90 -54.18 22.88
CA VAL A 52 13.13 -53.93 23.63
C VAL A 52 13.05 -54.51 25.05
N GLN A 53 11.93 -54.34 25.74
CA GLN A 53 11.71 -54.88 27.07
C GLN A 53 11.74 -56.41 27.06
N PHE A 54 10.98 -57.03 26.15
CA PHE A 54 10.94 -58.48 26.01
C PHE A 54 12.33 -59.04 25.67
N ALA A 55 13.05 -58.40 24.74
CA ALA A 55 14.41 -58.80 24.38
C ALA A 55 15.43 -58.62 25.51
N ARG A 56 15.24 -57.64 26.41
CA ARG A 56 16.09 -57.46 27.60
C ARG A 56 15.83 -58.52 28.67
N GLU A 57 14.58 -58.92 28.84
CA GLU A 57 14.17 -59.98 29.75
C GLU A 57 14.62 -61.37 29.25
N HIS A 58 14.72 -61.55 27.93
CA HIS A 58 15.10 -62.81 27.28
C HIS A 58 16.35 -62.63 26.39
N PRO A 59 17.53 -62.31 26.98
CA PRO A 59 18.74 -61.94 26.23
C PRO A 59 19.39 -63.10 25.47
N TYR A 60 18.87 -64.32 25.59
CA TYR A 60 19.33 -65.53 24.92
C TYR A 60 18.60 -65.82 23.60
N LEU A 61 17.57 -65.05 23.26
CA LEU A 61 16.84 -65.17 22.00
C LEU A 61 17.63 -64.61 20.81
N ARG A 62 17.29 -65.06 19.61
CA ARG A 62 17.91 -64.60 18.37
C ARG A 62 17.34 -63.24 17.98
N LEU A 63 18.16 -62.21 18.13
CA LEU A 63 17.84 -60.84 17.74
C LEU A 63 18.39 -60.51 16.34
N PRO A 64 17.66 -59.72 15.52
CA PRO A 64 18.22 -59.20 14.29
C PRO A 64 19.40 -58.27 14.58
N LYS A 65 20.34 -58.20 13.63
CA LYS A 65 21.62 -57.48 13.76
C LYS A 65 21.50 -56.05 14.30
N GLN A 66 20.41 -55.36 13.99
CA GLN A 66 20.13 -53.99 14.43
C GLN A 66 19.87 -53.85 15.95
N PHE A 67 19.36 -54.90 16.62
CA PHE A 67 19.08 -54.90 18.06
C PHE A 67 20.22 -55.47 18.90
N VAL A 68 21.07 -56.33 18.31
CA VAL A 68 22.23 -56.96 19.00
C VAL A 68 23.23 -55.94 19.54
N ARG A 69 23.35 -54.77 18.89
CA ARG A 69 24.22 -53.67 19.36
C ARG A 69 23.70 -52.98 20.64
N VAL A 70 22.40 -53.06 20.90
CA VAL A 70 21.73 -52.39 22.02
C VAL A 70 21.47 -53.37 23.17
N ILE A 71 21.23 -54.64 22.83
CA ILE A 71 20.96 -55.72 23.79
C ILE A 71 21.96 -56.85 23.50
N PRO A 72 23.03 -56.99 24.32
CA PRO A 72 24.04 -58.01 24.10
C PRO A 72 23.47 -59.41 24.37
N ALA A 73 23.72 -60.33 23.45
CA ALA A 73 23.27 -61.71 23.57
C ALA A 73 23.94 -62.42 24.77
N ARG A 74 23.16 -63.23 25.49
CA ARG A 74 23.62 -64.06 26.62
C ARG A 74 23.26 -65.53 26.40
N ARG A 75 23.89 -66.44 27.15
CA ARG A 75 23.51 -67.86 27.13
C ARG A 75 22.18 -68.07 27.86
N PRO A 76 21.36 -69.05 27.44
CA PRO A 76 20.12 -69.38 28.14
C PRO A 76 20.43 -69.94 29.55
N PRO A 77 19.51 -69.75 30.52
CA PRO A 77 19.63 -70.34 31.86
C PRO A 77 19.71 -71.88 31.77
N PRO A 78 20.51 -72.53 32.62
CA PRO A 78 20.76 -73.99 32.53
C PRO A 78 19.53 -74.86 32.80
N ASN A 79 18.49 -74.34 33.45
CA ASN A 79 17.26 -75.07 33.78
C ASN A 79 16.08 -74.74 32.83
N LEU A 80 16.32 -73.99 31.75
CA LEU A 80 15.26 -73.58 30.83
C LEU A 80 15.06 -74.64 29.74
N ALA A 81 13.84 -75.16 29.62
CA ALA A 81 13.51 -76.19 28.64
C ALA A 81 13.60 -75.65 27.20
N PRO A 82 14.09 -76.44 26.21
CA PRO A 82 14.19 -76.01 24.82
C PRO A 82 12.85 -75.56 24.20
N GLU A 83 11.73 -76.16 24.63
CA GLU A 83 10.39 -75.82 24.18
C GLU A 83 10.01 -74.40 24.58
N VAL A 84 10.36 -73.99 25.81
CA VAL A 84 10.11 -72.62 26.33
C VAL A 84 10.89 -71.59 25.52
N ILE A 85 12.15 -71.89 25.17
CA ILE A 85 12.97 -71.00 24.33
C ILE A 85 12.35 -70.84 22.94
N ALA A 86 11.80 -71.92 22.37
CA ALA A 86 11.12 -71.87 21.08
C ALA A 86 9.83 -71.03 21.13
N GLU A 87 9.01 -71.20 22.17
CA GLU A 87 7.79 -70.40 22.39
C GLU A 87 8.11 -68.90 22.57
N GLU A 88 9.13 -68.58 23.36
CA GLU A 88 9.57 -67.20 23.56
C GLU A 88 10.14 -66.57 22.29
N GLN A 89 10.84 -67.35 21.44
CA GLN A 89 11.30 -66.89 20.13
C GLN A 89 10.12 -66.56 19.21
N VAL A 90 9.09 -67.42 19.14
CA VAL A 90 7.88 -67.15 18.36
C VAL A 90 7.18 -65.88 18.86
N ARG A 91 7.16 -65.65 20.18
CA ARG A 91 6.60 -64.44 20.77
C ARG A 91 7.40 -63.19 20.38
N LEU A 92 8.73 -63.26 20.42
CA LEU A 92 9.60 -62.16 19.97
C LEU A 92 9.34 -61.84 18.49
N ASP A 93 9.29 -62.87 17.63
CA ASP A 93 9.04 -62.71 16.20
C ASP A 93 7.66 -62.08 15.93
N SER A 94 6.64 -62.46 16.71
CA SER A 94 5.31 -61.85 16.66
C SER A 94 5.34 -60.37 17.08
N LEU A 95 5.98 -60.01 18.19
CA LEU A 95 6.13 -58.61 18.61
C LEU A 95 6.88 -57.77 17.57
N MET A 96 7.92 -58.36 16.97
CA MET A 96 8.69 -57.76 15.91
C MET A 96 7.87 -57.52 14.64
N SER A 97 7.08 -58.50 14.21
CA SER A 97 6.20 -58.34 13.03
C SER A 97 5.13 -57.28 13.27
N GLN A 98 4.54 -57.22 14.47
CA GLN A 98 3.59 -56.17 14.85
C GLN A 98 4.25 -54.78 14.84
N PHE A 99 5.46 -54.66 15.39
CA PHE A 99 6.23 -53.41 15.34
C PHE A 99 6.50 -52.98 13.89
N GLN A 100 6.98 -53.89 13.04
CA GLN A 100 7.27 -53.60 11.63
C GLN A 100 6.03 -53.22 10.85
N ALA A 101 4.93 -53.97 11.00
CA ALA A 101 3.65 -53.67 10.37
C ALA A 101 3.18 -52.26 10.75
N ARG A 102 3.25 -51.91 12.04
CA ARG A 102 2.85 -50.58 12.50
C ARG A 102 3.77 -49.46 12.00
N ALA A 103 5.08 -49.68 12.04
CA ALA A 103 6.08 -48.73 11.54
C ALA A 103 5.93 -48.48 10.02
N SER A 104 5.50 -49.50 9.27
CA SER A 104 5.25 -49.40 7.83
C SER A 104 3.93 -48.71 7.46
N ALA A 105 2.96 -48.67 8.38
CA ALA A 105 1.64 -48.06 8.19
C ALA A 105 1.64 -46.55 8.55
N SER A 106 2.64 -45.79 8.08
CA SER A 106 2.75 -44.36 8.41
C SER A 106 2.01 -43.48 7.40
N VAL A 107 1.41 -42.39 7.88
CA VAL A 107 0.75 -41.36 7.05
C VAL A 107 1.70 -40.83 5.96
N TYR A 108 2.99 -40.70 6.29
CA TYR A 108 4.02 -40.30 5.34
C TYR A 108 4.29 -41.35 4.25
N ARG A 109 4.15 -42.64 4.52
CA ARG A 109 4.25 -43.67 3.47
C ARG A 109 3.00 -43.73 2.58
N THR A 110 1.84 -43.37 3.11
CA THR A 110 0.59 -43.32 2.32
C THR A 110 0.54 -42.13 1.38
N TYR A 111 0.87 -40.93 1.88
CA TYR A 111 0.71 -39.67 1.15
C TYR A 111 2.02 -39.03 0.69
N GLY A 112 3.16 -39.49 1.19
CA GLY A 112 4.48 -39.06 0.71
C GLY A 112 4.90 -39.84 -0.53
N TYR A 113 5.79 -39.24 -1.32
CA TYR A 113 6.30 -39.86 -2.53
C TYR A 113 7.49 -40.74 -2.23
N ILE A 114 7.43 -42.03 -2.57
CA ILE A 114 8.53 -42.98 -2.35
C ILE A 114 9.21 -43.26 -3.70
N PRO A 115 10.49 -42.88 -3.89
CA PRO A 115 11.19 -43.10 -5.16
C PRO A 115 11.20 -44.56 -5.63
N ALA A 116 11.38 -45.51 -4.71
CA ALA A 116 11.36 -46.94 -5.02
C ALA A 116 9.96 -47.50 -5.37
N GLU A 117 8.89 -46.76 -5.03
CA GLU A 117 7.50 -47.14 -5.28
C GLU A 117 6.74 -45.93 -5.89
N PRO A 118 7.07 -45.53 -7.13
CA PRO A 118 6.58 -44.28 -7.70
C PRO A 118 5.06 -44.33 -7.92
N ARG A 119 4.33 -43.44 -7.24
CA ARG A 119 2.88 -43.28 -7.40
C ARG A 119 2.58 -41.85 -7.84
N LEU A 120 1.83 -41.70 -8.92
CA LEU A 120 1.50 -40.38 -9.48
C LEU A 120 0.76 -39.50 -8.47
N LEU A 121 -0.27 -40.05 -7.81
CA LEU A 121 -1.03 -39.31 -6.80
C LEU A 121 -0.12 -38.85 -5.65
N ALA A 122 0.84 -39.69 -5.25
CA ALA A 122 1.79 -39.40 -4.18
C ALA A 122 2.71 -38.21 -4.51
N MET A 123 3.02 -37.96 -5.79
CA MET A 123 3.78 -36.77 -6.20
C MET A 123 3.03 -35.46 -5.89
N PHE A 124 1.70 -35.47 -5.97
CA PHE A 124 0.89 -34.30 -5.67
C PHE A 124 0.59 -34.18 -4.18
N THR A 125 0.20 -35.29 -3.52
CA THR A 125 -0.11 -35.26 -2.09
C THR A 125 1.12 -34.95 -1.25
N SER A 126 2.32 -35.40 -1.66
CA SER A 126 3.56 -35.12 -0.93
C SER A 126 3.85 -33.62 -0.80
N MET A 127 3.41 -32.80 -1.77
CA MET A 127 3.61 -31.35 -1.73
C MET A 127 2.91 -30.66 -0.56
N PHE A 128 1.87 -31.29 0.00
CA PHE A 128 1.09 -30.73 1.10
C PHE A 128 1.42 -31.35 2.46
N MET A 129 2.17 -32.46 2.47
CA MET A 129 2.60 -33.16 3.69
C MET A 129 3.81 -32.48 4.33
N HIS A 130 3.82 -32.33 5.65
CA HIS A 130 4.92 -31.68 6.37
C HIS A 130 5.37 -32.50 7.58
N GLY A 131 6.68 -32.66 7.73
CA GLY A 131 7.30 -33.45 8.80
C GLY A 131 7.28 -32.80 10.20
N GLY A 132 6.77 -31.58 10.34
CA GLY A 132 6.71 -30.86 11.62
C GLY A 132 6.52 -29.36 11.47
N TRP A 133 6.36 -28.66 12.60
CA TRP A 133 6.07 -27.22 12.63
C TRP A 133 7.12 -26.36 11.94
N LEU A 134 8.40 -26.57 12.22
CA LEU A 134 9.48 -25.78 11.61
C LEU A 134 9.53 -25.98 10.09
N HIS A 135 9.24 -27.20 9.61
CA HIS A 135 9.17 -27.51 8.20
C HIS A 135 7.98 -26.80 7.52
N LEU A 136 6.80 -26.79 8.14
CA LEU A 136 5.64 -26.05 7.63
C LEU A 136 5.90 -24.53 7.62
N ILE A 137 6.31 -23.97 8.76
CA ILE A 137 6.53 -22.52 8.90
C ILE A 137 7.59 -22.04 7.90
N GLY A 138 8.68 -22.80 7.74
CA GLY A 138 9.70 -22.52 6.73
C GLY A 138 9.12 -22.46 5.32
N ASN A 139 8.36 -23.47 4.91
CA ASN A 139 7.71 -23.48 3.59
C ASN A 139 6.76 -22.29 3.42
N MET A 140 5.90 -22.01 4.40
CA MET A 140 4.93 -20.92 4.30
C MET A 140 5.62 -19.56 4.23
N LEU A 141 6.74 -19.37 4.94
CA LEU A 141 7.54 -18.16 4.87
C LEU A 141 8.06 -17.90 3.46
N PHE A 142 8.69 -18.90 2.83
CA PHE A 142 9.22 -18.75 1.47
C PHE A 142 8.11 -18.67 0.42
N LEU A 143 7.00 -19.40 0.59
CA LEU A 143 5.83 -19.27 -0.26
C LEU A 143 5.25 -17.85 -0.18
N TRP A 144 5.16 -17.27 1.01
CA TRP A 144 4.70 -15.90 1.20
C TRP A 144 5.68 -14.87 0.63
N LEU A 145 6.99 -15.15 0.71
CA LEU A 145 8.05 -14.27 0.22
C LEU A 145 7.95 -14.02 -1.29
N ALA A 146 7.78 -15.06 -2.11
CA ALA A 146 7.69 -14.87 -3.57
C ALA A 146 6.26 -14.94 -4.12
N GLY A 147 5.40 -15.74 -3.49
CA GLY A 147 4.11 -16.17 -4.05
C GLY A 147 3.23 -14.99 -4.44
N GLY A 148 3.01 -14.06 -3.53
CA GLY A 148 2.17 -12.89 -3.80
C GLY A 148 2.67 -12.04 -4.97
N SER A 149 3.99 -11.80 -5.03
CA SER A 149 4.59 -11.01 -6.11
C SER A 149 4.53 -11.69 -7.48
N LEU A 150 4.65 -13.02 -7.51
CA LEU A 150 4.57 -13.81 -8.75
C LEU A 150 3.12 -13.99 -9.20
N GLU A 151 2.19 -14.22 -8.27
CA GLU A 151 0.75 -14.28 -8.56
C GLU A 151 0.25 -12.95 -9.13
N ASP A 152 0.69 -11.81 -8.61
CA ASP A 152 0.28 -10.51 -9.11
C ASP A 152 0.77 -10.26 -10.55
N ARG A 153 1.96 -10.76 -10.89
CA ARG A 153 2.59 -10.58 -12.21
C ARG A 153 2.09 -11.56 -13.26
N TRP A 154 1.94 -12.83 -12.90
CA TRP A 154 1.61 -13.90 -13.85
C TRP A 154 0.17 -14.41 -13.72
N GLY A 155 -0.57 -13.90 -12.74
CA GLY A 155 -2.00 -14.11 -12.61
C GLY A 155 -2.37 -15.44 -11.96
N ARG A 156 -3.66 -15.55 -11.61
CA ARG A 156 -4.23 -16.62 -10.77
C ARG A 156 -4.30 -18.01 -11.43
N VAL A 157 -4.04 -18.11 -12.73
CA VAL A 157 -4.11 -19.39 -13.47
C VAL A 157 -2.71 -19.94 -13.69
N PHE A 158 -1.79 -19.11 -14.19
CA PHE A 158 -0.42 -19.56 -14.47
C PHE A 158 0.37 -19.82 -13.20
N PHE A 159 0.21 -18.97 -12.17
CA PHE A 159 0.90 -19.12 -10.89
C PHE A 159 0.73 -20.50 -10.22
N PRO A 160 -0.50 -21.01 -9.99
CA PRO A 160 -0.68 -22.33 -9.38
C PRO A 160 -0.19 -23.48 -10.28
N VAL A 161 -0.30 -23.34 -11.61
CA VAL A 161 0.25 -24.34 -12.55
C VAL A 161 1.76 -24.41 -12.41
N LEU A 162 2.44 -23.26 -12.37
CA LEU A 162 3.88 -23.21 -12.16
C LEU A 162 4.28 -23.85 -10.83
N TYR A 163 3.55 -23.57 -9.74
CA TYR A 163 3.78 -24.18 -8.43
C TYR A 163 3.72 -25.72 -8.53
N VAL A 164 2.62 -26.27 -9.06
CA VAL A 164 2.43 -27.72 -9.15
C VAL A 164 3.50 -28.37 -10.05
N VAL A 165 3.72 -27.84 -11.25
CA VAL A 165 4.67 -28.44 -12.21
C VAL A 165 6.11 -28.34 -11.68
N SER A 166 6.47 -27.25 -10.99
CA SER A 166 7.78 -27.14 -10.33
C SER A 166 7.95 -28.18 -9.22
N GLY A 167 6.89 -28.47 -8.46
CA GLY A 167 6.91 -29.52 -7.44
C GLY A 167 7.09 -30.91 -8.05
N VAL A 168 6.43 -31.18 -9.18
CA VAL A 168 6.61 -32.44 -9.93
C VAL A 168 8.04 -32.54 -10.46
N ALA A 169 8.56 -31.49 -11.08
CA ALA A 169 9.94 -31.45 -11.59
C ALA A 169 10.98 -31.69 -10.47
N GLY A 170 10.80 -31.04 -9.31
CA GLY A 170 11.63 -31.29 -8.14
C GLY A 170 11.53 -32.73 -7.63
N THR A 171 10.32 -33.27 -7.55
CA THR A 171 10.09 -34.67 -7.13
C THR A 171 10.76 -35.66 -8.07
N LEU A 172 10.64 -35.45 -9.39
CA LEU A 172 11.29 -36.27 -10.41
C LEU A 172 12.81 -36.17 -10.35
N THR A 173 13.36 -34.97 -10.12
CA THR A 173 14.81 -34.78 -9.97
C THR A 173 15.32 -35.52 -8.73
N HIS A 174 14.60 -35.44 -7.61
CA HIS A 174 14.95 -36.20 -6.41
C HIS A 174 14.87 -37.72 -6.64
N ALA A 175 13.80 -38.18 -7.32
CA ALA A 175 13.61 -39.58 -7.66
C ALA A 175 14.74 -40.11 -8.56
N ALA A 176 15.18 -39.32 -9.54
CA ALA A 176 16.28 -39.70 -10.43
C ALA A 176 17.60 -39.88 -9.67
N MET A 177 17.88 -39.03 -8.68
CA MET A 177 19.11 -39.10 -7.88
C MET A 177 19.06 -40.18 -6.79
N HIS A 178 17.87 -40.59 -6.37
CA HIS A 178 17.66 -41.55 -5.28
C HIS A 178 16.59 -42.61 -5.60
N ALA A 179 16.66 -43.21 -6.78
CA ALA A 179 15.62 -44.10 -7.31
C ALA A 179 15.30 -45.30 -6.41
N GLN A 180 16.28 -45.80 -5.65
CA GLN A 180 16.11 -46.95 -4.75
C GLN A 180 15.71 -46.54 -3.32
N SER A 181 15.50 -45.25 -3.05
CA SER A 181 15.13 -44.79 -1.71
C SER A 181 13.72 -45.24 -1.35
N THR A 182 13.59 -45.85 -0.18
CA THR A 182 12.32 -46.22 0.44
C THR A 182 11.82 -45.17 1.44
N MET A 183 12.58 -44.07 1.62
CA MET A 183 12.18 -42.96 2.49
C MET A 183 11.16 -42.07 1.77
N PRO A 184 9.99 -41.78 2.37
CA PRO A 184 9.02 -40.89 1.77
C PRO A 184 9.50 -39.44 1.70
N LEU A 185 9.40 -38.85 0.51
CA LEU A 185 9.53 -37.42 0.27
C LEU A 185 8.24 -36.70 0.63
N VAL A 186 8.34 -35.65 1.44
CA VAL A 186 7.22 -34.78 1.83
C VAL A 186 7.67 -33.32 1.87
N GLY A 187 6.76 -32.40 1.57
CA GLY A 187 6.95 -30.96 1.70
C GLY A 187 6.68 -30.19 0.41
N ALA A 188 6.18 -28.97 0.57
CA ALA A 188 5.97 -28.01 -0.52
C ALA A 188 7.27 -27.46 -1.13
N SER A 189 8.42 -27.79 -0.55
CA SER A 189 9.68 -27.07 -0.76
C SER A 189 10.23 -27.18 -2.18
N GLY A 190 9.97 -28.27 -2.90
CA GLY A 190 10.33 -28.38 -4.32
C GLY A 190 9.53 -27.41 -5.21
N ALA A 191 8.22 -27.30 -4.97
CA ALA A 191 7.35 -26.35 -5.67
C ALA A 191 7.75 -24.90 -5.35
N ILE A 192 7.99 -24.60 -4.07
CA ILE A 192 8.42 -23.28 -3.61
C ILE A 192 9.81 -22.94 -4.16
N ALA A 193 10.74 -23.90 -4.24
CA ALA A 193 12.05 -23.70 -4.85
C ALA A 193 11.91 -23.28 -6.33
N GLY A 194 10.97 -23.86 -7.07
CA GLY A 194 10.66 -23.39 -8.44
C GLY A 194 10.10 -21.99 -8.49
N LEU A 195 9.22 -21.62 -7.55
CA LEU A 195 8.80 -20.22 -7.42
C LEU A 195 10.00 -19.30 -7.10
N MET A 196 10.96 -19.72 -6.27
CA MET A 196 12.19 -18.95 -6.03
C MET A 196 13.05 -18.82 -7.29
N GLY A 197 13.19 -19.88 -8.09
CA GLY A 197 13.91 -19.83 -9.37
C GLY A 197 13.27 -18.86 -10.35
N ALA A 198 11.94 -18.90 -10.46
CA ALA A 198 11.19 -17.94 -11.24
C ALA A 198 11.32 -16.50 -10.72
N PHE A 199 11.29 -16.32 -9.39
CA PHE A 199 11.49 -15.05 -8.73
C PHE A 199 12.89 -14.49 -8.99
N LEU A 200 13.94 -15.31 -8.93
CA LEU A 200 15.31 -14.91 -9.26
C LEU A 200 15.37 -14.32 -10.67
N VAL A 201 14.83 -15.02 -11.66
CA VAL A 201 14.90 -14.60 -13.05
C VAL A 201 14.07 -13.33 -13.27
N ARG A 202 12.84 -13.31 -12.76
CA ARG A 202 11.90 -12.23 -13.06
C ARG A 202 12.14 -10.96 -12.24
N GLN A 203 12.69 -11.11 -11.04
CA GLN A 203 12.80 -10.07 -10.01
C GLN A 203 14.22 -10.02 -9.40
N ALA A 204 15.24 -10.32 -10.20
CA ALA A 204 16.64 -10.45 -9.80
C ALA A 204 17.18 -9.33 -8.90
N THR A 205 16.87 -8.08 -9.23
CA THR A 205 17.36 -6.88 -8.51
C THR A 205 16.60 -6.58 -7.22
N THR A 206 15.50 -7.30 -6.95
CA THR A 206 14.67 -7.08 -5.75
C THR A 206 15.47 -7.38 -4.49
N ARG A 207 15.50 -6.42 -3.55
CA ARG A 207 16.17 -6.64 -2.27
C ARG A 207 15.26 -7.37 -1.29
N ILE A 208 15.72 -8.53 -0.86
CA ILE A 208 15.13 -9.35 0.19
C ILE A 208 15.66 -8.85 1.53
N ARG A 209 14.75 -8.58 2.46
CA ARG A 209 15.05 -8.20 3.84
C ARG A 209 15.23 -9.45 4.68
N PHE A 210 16.42 -9.61 5.22
CA PHE A 210 16.79 -10.69 6.12
C PHE A 210 16.82 -10.17 7.55
N PHE A 211 16.14 -10.87 8.45
CA PHE A 211 16.33 -10.77 9.88
C PHE A 211 17.47 -11.69 10.29
N TYR A 212 18.37 -11.20 11.14
CA TYR A 212 19.39 -12.03 11.76
C TYR A 212 19.34 -11.94 13.27
N TRP A 213 19.53 -13.10 13.89
CA TRP A 213 19.73 -13.24 15.32
C TRP A 213 20.96 -14.12 15.54
N ILE A 214 22.03 -13.51 16.05
CA ILE A 214 23.30 -14.15 16.37
C ILE A 214 23.64 -13.80 17.82
N TYR A 215 23.40 -14.73 18.75
CA TYR A 215 23.54 -14.54 20.19
C TYR A 215 22.86 -13.24 20.68
N PHE A 216 23.63 -12.19 20.98
CA PHE A 216 23.14 -10.90 21.45
C PHE A 216 22.86 -9.88 20.34
N PHE A 217 23.35 -10.11 19.12
CA PHE A 217 23.16 -9.22 17.99
C PHE A 217 21.87 -9.57 17.24
N ARG A 218 20.96 -8.60 17.19
CA ARG A 218 19.72 -8.65 16.42
C ARG A 218 19.66 -7.46 15.47
N GLY A 219 19.26 -7.72 14.23
CA GLY A 219 19.12 -6.67 13.23
C GLY A 219 18.48 -7.15 11.94
N THR A 220 18.42 -6.25 10.96
CA THR A 220 17.96 -6.57 9.62
C THR A 220 18.94 -6.02 8.59
N PHE A 221 19.14 -6.75 7.49
CA PHE A 221 19.86 -6.25 6.32
C PHE A 221 19.09 -6.60 5.05
N HIS A 222 19.47 -5.96 3.94
CA HIS A 222 18.88 -6.21 2.64
C HIS A 222 19.94 -6.84 1.72
N ALA A 223 19.57 -7.92 1.03
CA ALA A 223 20.41 -8.50 -0.01
C ALA A 223 19.59 -8.69 -1.28
N PRO A 224 20.14 -8.36 -2.46
CA PRO A 224 19.42 -8.56 -3.72
C PRO A 224 19.22 -10.05 -4.02
N ALA A 225 18.10 -10.38 -4.67
CA ALA A 225 17.74 -11.76 -4.98
C ALA A 225 18.80 -12.47 -5.85
N TYR A 226 19.45 -11.74 -6.78
CA TYR A 226 20.55 -12.24 -7.60
C TYR A 226 21.81 -12.64 -6.81
N VAL A 227 21.93 -12.22 -5.53
CA VAL A 227 22.98 -12.70 -4.64
C VAL A 227 22.43 -13.79 -3.73
N ALA A 228 21.31 -13.52 -3.06
CA ALA A 228 20.79 -14.40 -2.01
C ALA A 228 20.36 -15.79 -2.54
N LEU A 229 19.66 -15.83 -3.67
CA LEU A 229 19.10 -17.09 -4.20
C LEU A 229 20.18 -17.98 -4.85
N PRO A 230 21.14 -17.46 -5.63
CA PRO A 230 22.27 -18.27 -6.09
C PRO A 230 23.14 -18.80 -4.96
N LEU A 231 23.39 -18.01 -3.90
CA LEU A 231 24.13 -18.50 -2.72
C LEU A 231 23.36 -19.63 -2.01
N TRP A 232 22.04 -19.49 -1.86
CA TRP A 232 21.21 -20.55 -1.30
C TRP A 232 21.23 -21.82 -2.17
N LEU A 233 21.18 -21.67 -3.50
CA LEU A 233 21.29 -22.81 -4.42
C LEU A 233 22.67 -23.48 -4.35
N LEU A 234 23.75 -22.70 -4.24
CA LEU A 234 25.09 -23.22 -4.04
C LEU A 234 25.21 -24.01 -2.73
N GLN A 235 24.58 -23.51 -1.66
CA GLN A 235 24.47 -24.24 -0.39
C GLN A 235 23.73 -25.57 -0.58
N GLN A 236 22.66 -25.62 -1.39
CA GLN A 236 21.99 -26.89 -1.73
C GLN A 236 22.98 -27.86 -2.39
N PHE A 237 23.71 -27.45 -3.43
CA PHE A 237 24.71 -28.31 -4.07
C PHE A 237 25.80 -28.79 -3.09
N ALA A 238 26.27 -27.92 -2.20
CA ALA A 238 27.26 -28.28 -1.18
C ALA A 238 26.72 -29.36 -0.22
N MET A 239 25.47 -29.22 0.25
CA MET A 239 24.81 -30.22 1.12
C MET A 239 24.57 -31.55 0.40
N ALA A 240 24.22 -31.52 -0.89
CA ALA A 240 24.06 -32.72 -1.70
C ALA A 240 25.40 -33.47 -1.84
N ARG A 241 26.52 -32.75 -1.97
CA ARG A 241 27.86 -33.34 -2.14
C ARG A 241 28.50 -33.83 -0.83
N SER A 242 28.24 -33.17 0.29
CA SER A 242 28.81 -33.56 1.59
C SER A 242 28.05 -34.72 2.26
N GLY A 243 26.88 -35.10 1.75
CA GLY A 243 26.01 -36.11 2.38
C GLY A 243 25.36 -35.62 3.69
N GLN A 244 25.59 -34.37 4.09
CA GLN A 244 25.05 -33.77 5.32
C GLN A 244 23.64 -33.19 5.13
N ALA A 245 22.83 -33.82 4.27
CA ALA A 245 21.49 -33.34 3.96
C ALA A 245 20.51 -33.46 5.13
N GLY A 246 20.82 -34.26 6.17
CA GLY A 246 20.05 -34.26 7.43
C GLY A 246 18.55 -34.57 7.26
N GLY A 247 18.18 -35.40 6.27
CA GLY A 247 16.78 -35.70 5.95
C GLY A 247 16.08 -34.66 5.06
N VAL A 248 16.78 -33.63 4.60
CA VAL A 248 16.27 -32.63 3.64
C VAL A 248 16.45 -33.14 2.21
N ALA A 249 15.40 -33.05 1.40
CA ALA A 249 15.42 -33.48 0.00
C ALA A 249 16.05 -32.43 -0.92
N VAL A 250 17.36 -32.22 -0.79
CA VAL A 250 18.12 -31.17 -1.48
C VAL A 250 17.96 -31.22 -3.01
N TRP A 251 17.92 -32.41 -3.62
CA TRP A 251 17.70 -32.56 -5.06
C TRP A 251 16.32 -32.10 -5.53
N ALA A 252 15.31 -32.15 -4.66
CA ALA A 252 13.99 -31.60 -4.99
C ALA A 252 14.04 -30.07 -5.07
N HIS A 253 14.83 -29.43 -4.21
CA HIS A 253 15.06 -27.99 -4.26
C HIS A 253 15.80 -27.58 -5.53
N ILE A 254 16.88 -28.28 -5.87
CA ILE A 254 17.69 -28.00 -7.07
C ILE A 254 16.83 -28.17 -8.34
N GLY A 255 16.12 -29.28 -8.46
CA GLY A 255 15.27 -29.57 -9.62
C GLY A 255 14.12 -28.58 -9.77
N GLY A 256 13.40 -28.30 -8.67
CA GLY A 256 12.32 -27.31 -8.66
C GLY A 256 12.82 -25.93 -9.06
N PHE A 257 13.89 -25.45 -8.42
CA PHE A 257 14.51 -24.15 -8.70
C PHE A 257 14.93 -24.01 -10.16
N GLY A 258 15.65 -25.02 -10.68
CA GLY A 258 16.10 -25.03 -12.07
C GLY A 258 14.93 -24.98 -13.06
N PHE A 259 13.87 -25.75 -12.80
CA PHE A 259 12.68 -25.75 -13.65
C PHE A 259 11.98 -24.39 -13.66
N GLY A 260 11.72 -23.81 -12.47
CA GLY A 260 11.05 -22.51 -12.39
C GLY A 260 11.86 -21.37 -13.01
N ALA A 261 13.18 -21.38 -12.84
CA ALA A 261 14.08 -20.45 -13.51
C ALA A 261 14.03 -20.61 -15.04
N LEU A 262 14.06 -21.86 -15.54
CA LEU A 262 13.95 -22.14 -16.97
C LEU A 262 12.64 -21.63 -17.57
N VAL A 263 11.50 -21.90 -16.92
CA VAL A 263 10.19 -21.41 -17.37
C VAL A 263 10.18 -19.88 -17.42
N ALA A 264 10.72 -19.21 -16.39
CA ALA A 264 10.81 -17.77 -16.36
C ALA A 264 11.69 -17.22 -17.50
N ILE A 265 12.82 -17.86 -17.80
CA ILE A 265 13.69 -17.49 -18.92
C ILE A 265 12.94 -17.63 -20.25
N VAL A 266 12.24 -18.75 -20.47
CA VAL A 266 11.45 -18.98 -21.69
C VAL A 266 10.38 -17.91 -21.87
N ILE A 267 9.67 -17.55 -20.80
CA ILE A 267 8.66 -16.49 -20.82
C ILE A 267 9.27 -15.13 -21.20
N LEU A 268 10.44 -14.80 -20.64
CA LEU A 268 11.15 -13.56 -20.96
C LEU A 268 11.62 -13.54 -22.42
N MET A 269 12.23 -14.63 -22.90
CA MET A 269 12.76 -14.72 -24.26
C MET A 269 11.67 -14.68 -25.33
N THR A 270 10.51 -15.29 -25.07
CA THR A 270 9.40 -15.35 -26.04
C THR A 270 8.53 -14.08 -26.05
N GLY A 271 8.70 -13.21 -25.03
CA GLY A 271 7.83 -12.05 -24.81
C GLY A 271 6.39 -12.44 -24.45
N LEU A 272 6.15 -13.68 -24.02
CA LEU A 272 4.82 -14.20 -23.67
C LEU A 272 4.19 -13.38 -22.53
N GLU A 273 5.02 -12.85 -21.63
CA GLU A 273 4.55 -11.97 -20.56
C GLU A 273 3.87 -10.72 -21.11
N ALA A 274 4.48 -10.04 -22.07
CA ALA A 274 3.92 -8.82 -22.67
C ALA A 274 2.74 -9.13 -23.61
N LYS A 275 2.78 -10.27 -24.32
CA LYS A 275 1.79 -10.62 -25.35
C LYS A 275 0.50 -11.23 -24.81
N VAL A 276 0.58 -12.02 -23.74
CA VAL A 276 -0.54 -12.86 -23.27
C VAL A 276 -0.86 -12.63 -21.79
N LEU A 277 0.15 -12.69 -20.92
CA LEU A 277 -0.08 -12.60 -19.47
C LEU A 277 -0.46 -11.18 -19.05
N ALA A 278 0.29 -10.16 -19.44
CA ALA A 278 0.03 -8.77 -19.06
C ALA A 278 -1.32 -8.23 -19.58
N PRO A 279 -1.75 -8.45 -20.85
CA PRO A 279 -3.06 -8.01 -21.33
C PRO A 279 -4.23 -8.77 -20.68
N ALA A 280 -4.12 -10.08 -20.44
CA ALA A 280 -5.17 -10.87 -19.78
C ALA A 280 -5.36 -10.46 -18.31
N ILE A 281 -4.29 -10.00 -17.67
CA ILE A 281 -4.25 -9.52 -16.29
C ILE A 281 -4.76 -8.07 -16.21
N GLN A 282 -4.36 -7.20 -17.15
CA GLN A 282 -4.83 -5.81 -17.27
C GLN A 282 -6.33 -5.74 -17.61
N LYS A 283 -6.84 -6.56 -18.54
CA LYS A 283 -8.27 -6.62 -18.91
C LYS A 283 -9.21 -6.87 -17.72
N LYS A 284 -8.69 -7.39 -16.59
CA LYS A 284 -9.45 -7.64 -15.35
C LYS A 284 -9.20 -6.62 -14.23
N THR A 285 -8.31 -5.66 -14.38
CA THR A 285 -7.92 -4.75 -13.27
C THR A 285 -7.57 -3.33 -13.62
N THR A 286 -7.20 -3.04 -14.86
CA THR A 286 -7.25 -1.64 -15.26
C THR A 286 -8.72 -1.29 -15.39
N TRP A 287 -9.18 -0.39 -14.52
CA TRP A 287 -10.20 0.58 -14.85
C TRP A 287 -9.70 1.35 -16.07
N THR A 288 -9.67 0.69 -17.22
CA THR A 288 -9.58 1.38 -18.50
C THR A 288 -10.85 2.20 -18.53
N ALA A 289 -10.68 3.53 -18.54
CA ALA A 289 -11.60 4.43 -19.20
C ALA A 289 -12.29 3.63 -20.30
N SER A 290 -13.59 3.35 -20.16
CA SER A 290 -14.32 2.45 -21.08
C SER A 290 -13.90 2.77 -22.51
N ASP A 291 -13.76 1.80 -23.42
CA ASP A 291 -13.27 2.06 -24.80
C ASP A 291 -13.93 3.31 -25.45
N ARG A 292 -15.17 3.63 -25.03
CA ARG A 292 -15.90 4.87 -25.31
C ARG A 292 -15.28 6.18 -24.79
N LEU A 293 -14.82 6.23 -23.53
CA LEU A 293 -14.10 7.39 -22.97
C LEU A 293 -12.75 7.58 -23.67
N ALA A 294 -12.01 6.50 -23.94
CA ALA A 294 -10.78 6.57 -24.71
C ALA A 294 -11.01 7.07 -26.15
N ALA A 295 -12.08 6.60 -26.81
CA ALA A 295 -12.48 7.08 -28.12
C ALA A 295 -12.91 8.56 -28.11
N ALA A 296 -13.68 8.98 -27.10
CA ALA A 296 -14.13 10.36 -26.95
C ALA A 296 -12.96 11.33 -26.71
N LEU A 297 -12.01 10.93 -25.85
CA LEU A 297 -10.77 11.68 -25.64
C LEU A 297 -9.96 11.75 -26.94
N GLY A 298 -9.81 10.63 -27.66
CA GLY A 298 -9.13 10.64 -28.95
C GLY A 298 -9.77 11.59 -29.99
N LYS A 299 -11.07 11.85 -29.93
CA LYS A 299 -11.74 12.87 -30.76
C LYS A 299 -11.38 14.29 -30.31
N LEU A 300 -11.42 14.55 -29.00
CA LEU A 300 -11.03 15.83 -28.41
C LEU A 300 -9.59 16.21 -28.81
N ASP A 301 -8.71 15.20 -28.91
CA ASP A 301 -7.29 15.35 -29.26
C ASP A 301 -7.07 15.72 -30.71
N ARG A 302 -7.96 15.25 -31.60
CA ARG A 302 -7.97 15.59 -33.02
C ARG A 302 -8.70 16.91 -33.31
N GLY A 303 -9.12 17.64 -32.27
CA GLY A 303 -9.92 18.86 -32.40
C GLY A 303 -11.40 18.62 -32.73
N ASP A 304 -11.85 17.36 -32.76
CA ASP A 304 -13.27 17.01 -32.93
C ASP A 304 -14.01 17.14 -31.59
N THR A 305 -14.16 18.40 -31.15
CA THR A 305 -14.81 18.73 -29.87
C THR A 305 -16.28 18.32 -29.86
N GLU A 306 -17.01 18.50 -30.97
CA GLU A 306 -18.42 18.11 -31.09
C GLU A 306 -18.61 16.59 -31.00
N GLY A 307 -17.79 15.82 -31.71
CA GLY A 307 -17.81 14.36 -31.63
C GLY A 307 -17.42 13.84 -30.25
N ALA A 308 -16.50 14.52 -29.55
CA ALA A 308 -16.12 14.20 -28.17
C ALA A 308 -17.26 14.48 -27.17
N ILE A 309 -17.91 15.65 -27.27
CA ILE A 309 -19.06 16.03 -26.43
C ILE A 309 -20.16 14.97 -26.55
N LYS A 310 -20.53 14.59 -27.78
CA LYS A 310 -21.57 13.59 -28.03
C LYS A 310 -21.26 12.23 -27.38
N ASP A 311 -20.02 11.76 -27.46
CA ASP A 311 -19.61 10.48 -26.89
C ASP A 311 -19.55 10.55 -25.35
N LEU A 312 -19.07 11.66 -24.79
CA LEU A 312 -19.00 11.90 -23.35
C LEU A 312 -20.40 12.01 -22.73
N GLU A 313 -21.33 12.72 -23.37
CA GLU A 313 -22.73 12.80 -22.98
C GLU A 313 -23.41 11.42 -23.02
N ALA A 314 -23.18 10.64 -24.08
CA ALA A 314 -23.70 9.27 -24.17
C ALA A 314 -23.15 8.37 -23.06
N LEU A 315 -21.88 8.55 -22.70
CA LEU A 315 -21.25 7.83 -21.60
C LEU A 315 -21.84 8.25 -20.24
N LEU A 316 -22.04 9.55 -20.01
CA LEU A 316 -22.63 10.07 -18.78
C LEU A 316 -24.12 9.75 -18.67
N LYS A 317 -24.84 9.58 -19.78
CA LYS A 317 -26.22 9.06 -19.75
C LYS A 317 -26.26 7.62 -19.21
N ALA A 318 -25.29 6.79 -19.56
CA ALA A 318 -25.19 5.41 -19.05
C ALA A 318 -24.58 5.34 -17.64
N LYS A 319 -23.62 6.22 -17.33
CA LYS A 319 -22.91 6.28 -16.05
C LYS A 319 -22.82 7.74 -15.56
N PRO A 320 -23.90 8.27 -14.92
CA PRO A 320 -24.00 9.68 -14.54
C PRO A 320 -22.96 10.14 -13.51
N ASP A 321 -22.33 9.22 -12.79
CA ASP A 321 -21.40 9.53 -11.70
C ASP A 321 -19.93 9.26 -12.10
N ASN A 322 -19.66 9.12 -13.39
CA ASN A 322 -18.29 8.95 -13.90
C ASN A 322 -17.53 10.29 -13.87
N ILE A 323 -16.64 10.44 -12.89
CA ILE A 323 -15.84 11.64 -12.63
C ILE A 323 -14.99 12.00 -13.85
N ASP A 324 -14.21 11.05 -14.40
CA ASP A 324 -13.28 11.34 -15.50
C ASP A 324 -14.03 11.80 -16.75
N ALA A 325 -15.14 11.15 -17.09
CA ALA A 325 -15.97 11.54 -18.23
C ALA A 325 -16.57 12.93 -18.06
N ARG A 326 -17.03 13.26 -16.84
CA ARG A 326 -17.59 14.59 -16.55
C ARG A 326 -16.52 15.68 -16.57
N THR A 327 -15.34 15.41 -16.01
CA THR A 327 -14.19 16.34 -16.10
C THR A 327 -13.79 16.60 -17.55
N SER A 328 -13.73 15.56 -18.40
CA SER A 328 -13.45 15.75 -19.83
C SER A 328 -14.55 16.50 -20.57
N LEU A 329 -15.80 16.36 -20.15
CA LEU A 329 -16.92 17.10 -20.77
C LEU A 329 -16.88 18.60 -20.42
N ILE A 330 -16.44 18.96 -19.21
CA ILE A 330 -16.19 20.35 -18.82
C ILE A 330 -15.14 20.99 -19.75
N ASP A 331 -14.00 20.30 -19.94
CA ASP A 331 -12.94 20.76 -20.85
C ASP A 331 -13.46 20.88 -22.30
N ALA A 332 -14.23 19.90 -22.77
CA ALA A 332 -14.79 19.93 -24.11
C ALA A 332 -15.75 21.12 -24.33
N HIS A 333 -16.64 21.41 -23.37
CA HIS A 333 -17.50 22.60 -23.44
C HIS A 333 -16.71 23.90 -23.35
N ALA A 334 -15.67 23.97 -22.50
CA ALA A 334 -14.80 25.13 -22.39
C ALA A 334 -14.06 25.41 -23.71
N ARG A 335 -13.54 24.37 -24.39
CA ARG A 335 -12.90 24.49 -25.72
C ARG A 335 -13.87 24.92 -26.82
N ARG A 336 -15.16 24.57 -26.69
CA ARG A 336 -16.23 25.05 -27.57
C ARG A 336 -16.62 26.52 -27.30
N GLY A 337 -16.16 27.10 -26.19
CA GLY A 337 -16.57 28.43 -25.74
C GLY A 337 -17.90 28.46 -24.99
N ASP A 338 -18.48 27.29 -24.68
CA ASP A 338 -19.75 27.18 -23.96
C ASP A 338 -19.51 27.12 -22.45
N GLN A 339 -19.16 28.27 -21.88
CA GLN A 339 -18.85 28.42 -20.45
C GLN A 339 -20.05 28.07 -19.55
N ALA A 340 -21.27 28.30 -20.03
CA ALA A 340 -22.48 27.96 -19.29
C ALA A 340 -22.66 26.43 -19.19
N ALA A 341 -22.41 25.67 -20.26
CA ALA A 341 -22.45 24.20 -20.20
C ALA A 341 -21.29 23.63 -19.36
N ALA A 342 -20.09 24.17 -19.51
CA ALA A 342 -18.93 23.79 -18.71
C ALA A 342 -19.19 24.01 -17.20
N GLY A 343 -19.77 25.15 -16.84
CA GLY A 343 -20.18 25.45 -15.47
C GLY A 343 -21.25 24.49 -14.93
N ARG A 344 -22.28 24.15 -15.72
CA ARG A 344 -23.29 23.16 -15.29
C ARG A 344 -22.70 21.78 -15.03
N GLU A 345 -21.78 21.31 -15.88
CA GLU A 345 -21.10 20.04 -15.65
C GLU A 345 -20.12 20.11 -14.47
N SER A 346 -19.46 21.25 -14.26
CA SER A 346 -18.62 21.50 -13.09
C SER A 346 -19.43 21.47 -11.79
N ALA A 347 -20.63 22.04 -11.76
CA ALA A 347 -21.53 21.92 -10.62
C ALA A 347 -21.95 20.46 -10.37
N ARG A 348 -22.28 19.70 -11.42
CA ARG A 348 -22.62 18.27 -11.33
C ARG A 348 -21.43 17.41 -10.92
N LEU A 349 -20.19 17.86 -11.15
CA LEU A 349 -18.97 17.13 -10.78
C LEU A 349 -18.82 17.08 -9.26
N VAL A 350 -19.13 18.17 -8.57
CA VAL A 350 -19.15 18.23 -7.09
C VAL A 350 -20.09 17.15 -6.53
N GLY A 351 -21.31 17.04 -7.06
CA GLY A 351 -22.25 16.00 -6.68
C GLY A 351 -21.79 14.57 -6.98
N ALA A 352 -21.00 14.35 -8.05
CA ALA A 352 -20.44 13.04 -8.36
C ALA A 352 -19.39 12.60 -7.32
N TYR A 353 -18.52 13.51 -6.88
CA TYR A 353 -17.56 13.23 -5.81
C TYR A 353 -18.24 12.88 -4.48
N PHE A 354 -19.35 13.55 -4.15
CA PHE A 354 -20.13 13.20 -2.97
C PHE A 354 -20.68 11.77 -3.02
N LYS A 355 -21.21 11.34 -4.16
CA LYS A 355 -21.68 9.97 -4.34
C LYS A 355 -20.55 8.94 -4.27
N ALA A 356 -19.36 9.31 -4.73
CA ALA A 356 -18.15 8.50 -4.62
C ALA A 356 -17.54 8.46 -3.21
N ARG A 357 -18.14 9.17 -2.24
CA ARG A 357 -17.63 9.33 -0.85
C ARG A 357 -16.23 9.96 -0.79
N ASP A 358 -15.89 10.79 -1.77
CA ASP A 358 -14.62 11.52 -1.83
C ASP A 358 -14.85 13.00 -1.48
N MET A 359 -14.75 13.31 -0.18
CA MET A 359 -14.93 14.67 0.34
C MET A 359 -13.83 15.63 -0.14
N THR A 360 -12.58 15.14 -0.21
CA THR A 360 -11.44 15.95 -0.65
C THR A 360 -11.60 16.38 -2.10
N GLY A 361 -12.01 15.45 -2.97
CA GLY A 361 -12.34 15.74 -4.36
C GLY A 361 -13.52 16.70 -4.52
N ALA A 362 -14.58 16.52 -3.72
CA ALA A 362 -15.74 17.41 -3.74
C ALA A 362 -15.38 18.86 -3.36
N MET A 363 -14.56 19.05 -2.31
CA MET A 363 -14.10 20.39 -1.91
C MET A 363 -13.21 21.04 -2.97
N ALA A 364 -12.27 20.29 -3.56
CA ALA A 364 -11.41 20.79 -4.62
C ALA A 364 -12.22 21.24 -5.84
N ALA A 365 -13.14 20.39 -6.30
CA ALA A 365 -14.03 20.69 -7.41
C ALA A 365 -14.94 21.90 -7.12
N ALA A 366 -15.44 22.04 -5.89
CA ALA A 366 -16.27 23.18 -5.50
C ALA A 366 -15.47 24.50 -5.46
N ARG A 367 -14.21 24.46 -5.02
CA ARG A 367 -13.32 25.64 -5.03
C ARG A 367 -13.00 26.07 -6.46
N GLU A 368 -12.64 25.14 -7.32
CA GLU A 368 -12.40 25.41 -8.75
C GLU A 368 -13.65 25.95 -9.44
N HIS A 369 -14.81 25.35 -9.17
CA HIS A 369 -16.10 25.82 -9.68
C HIS A 369 -16.38 27.26 -9.28
N LYS A 370 -16.19 27.61 -7.99
CA LYS A 370 -16.39 28.97 -7.49
C LYS A 370 -15.39 29.97 -8.10
N GLN A 371 -14.19 29.54 -8.45
CA GLN A 371 -13.20 30.42 -9.09
C GLN A 371 -13.54 30.70 -10.54
N THR A 372 -13.92 29.66 -11.30
CA THR A 372 -14.05 29.71 -12.76
C THR A 372 -15.47 29.98 -13.26
N TYR A 373 -16.50 29.44 -12.58
CA TYR A 373 -17.89 29.44 -13.04
C TYR A 373 -18.82 30.15 -12.05
N ARG A 374 -18.46 31.38 -11.62
CA ARG A 374 -19.16 32.14 -10.56
C ARG A 374 -20.66 32.33 -10.81
N ASP A 375 -21.05 32.45 -12.07
CA ASP A 375 -22.45 32.72 -12.46
C ASP A 375 -23.33 31.47 -12.46
N VAL A 376 -22.75 30.27 -12.27
CA VAL A 376 -23.49 29.01 -12.22
C VAL A 376 -23.59 28.56 -10.76
N PRO A 377 -24.79 28.50 -10.16
CA PRO A 377 -24.93 28.09 -8.78
C PRO A 377 -24.74 26.57 -8.60
N LEU A 378 -24.02 26.17 -7.56
CA LEU A 378 -23.99 24.78 -7.08
C LEU A 378 -25.36 24.36 -6.54
N ALA A 379 -25.71 23.09 -6.69
CA ALA A 379 -26.96 22.56 -6.16
C ALA A 379 -27.03 22.73 -4.63
N LEU A 380 -28.19 23.15 -4.10
CA LEU A 380 -28.36 23.44 -2.66
C LEU A 380 -28.00 22.23 -1.77
N ARG A 381 -28.34 21.01 -2.20
CA ARG A 381 -27.93 19.77 -1.49
C ARG A 381 -26.41 19.66 -1.34
N ASP A 382 -25.66 19.97 -2.39
CA ASP A 382 -24.22 19.81 -2.41
C ASP A 382 -23.55 20.94 -1.61
N GLN A 383 -24.11 22.16 -1.65
CA GLN A 383 -23.72 23.27 -0.77
C GLN A 383 -23.95 22.95 0.72
N LEU A 384 -25.09 22.34 1.07
CA LEU A 384 -25.38 21.89 2.43
C LEU A 384 -24.39 20.83 2.91
N ALA A 385 -24.00 19.90 2.04
CA ALA A 385 -23.01 18.88 2.37
C ALA A 385 -21.63 19.49 2.63
N LEU A 386 -21.21 20.48 1.81
CA LEU A 386 -19.97 21.23 2.04
C LEU A 386 -20.03 22.05 3.33
N ALA A 387 -21.13 22.77 3.57
CA ALA A 387 -21.30 23.59 4.78
C ALA A 387 -21.27 22.73 6.06
N SER A 388 -21.92 21.56 6.05
CA SER A 388 -21.87 20.63 7.17
C SER A 388 -20.47 20.07 7.43
N ASP A 389 -19.66 19.87 6.39
CA ASP A 389 -18.26 19.44 6.56
C ASP A 389 -17.40 20.58 7.14
N CYS A 390 -17.58 21.82 6.67
CA CYS A 390 -16.94 23.00 7.26
C CYS A 390 -17.29 23.16 8.75
N GLU A 391 -18.55 22.97 9.14
CA GLU A 391 -18.95 23.02 10.55
C GLU A 391 -18.23 21.96 11.41
N LYS A 392 -18.06 20.73 10.90
CA LYS A 392 -17.32 19.66 11.61
C LYS A 392 -15.85 20.02 11.80
N ARG A 393 -15.27 20.77 10.87
CA ARG A 393 -13.90 21.29 10.94
C ARG A 393 -13.77 22.59 11.73
N GLN A 394 -14.88 23.07 12.30
CA GLN A 394 -14.96 24.36 13.00
C GLN A 394 -14.67 25.58 12.10
N GLU A 395 -14.81 25.43 10.78
CA GLU A 395 -14.69 26.50 9.78
C GLU A 395 -16.03 27.24 9.64
N PHE A 396 -16.52 27.81 10.74
CA PHE A 396 -17.89 28.33 10.83
C PHE A 396 -18.18 29.51 9.87
N ALA A 397 -17.19 30.35 9.57
CA ALA A 397 -17.33 31.45 8.61
C ALA A 397 -17.57 30.92 7.19
N GLU A 398 -16.80 29.91 6.75
CA GLU A 398 -17.01 29.31 5.43
C GLU A 398 -18.35 28.56 5.35
N ALA A 399 -18.77 27.91 6.44
CA ALA A 399 -20.09 27.30 6.52
C ALA A 399 -21.23 28.33 6.37
N ALA A 400 -21.14 29.48 7.06
CA ALA A 400 -22.11 30.57 6.97
C ALA A 400 -22.22 31.14 5.55
N GLU A 401 -21.09 31.42 4.90
CA GLU A 401 -21.07 31.89 3.51
C GLU A 401 -21.77 30.89 2.56
N ARG A 402 -21.48 29.60 2.72
CA ARG A 402 -22.10 28.56 1.89
C ARG A 402 -23.60 28.46 2.08
N TYR A 403 -24.10 28.58 3.32
CA TYR A 403 -25.53 28.61 3.57
C TYR A 403 -26.19 29.83 2.92
N ARG A 404 -25.57 31.00 3.06
CA ARG A 404 -26.07 32.25 2.47
C ARG A 404 -26.12 32.17 0.94
N GLU A 405 -25.05 31.71 0.31
CA GLU A 405 -24.98 31.53 -1.15
C GLU A 405 -26.02 30.51 -1.65
N ALA A 406 -26.20 29.41 -0.93
CA ALA A 406 -27.18 28.39 -1.26
C ALA A 406 -28.61 28.96 -1.24
N LEU A 407 -28.96 29.69 -0.18
CA LEU A 407 -30.29 30.28 0.00
C LEU A 407 -30.58 31.43 -0.97
N ALA A 408 -29.56 32.22 -1.32
CA ALA A 408 -29.69 33.26 -2.34
C ALA A 408 -29.94 32.66 -3.75
N SER A 409 -29.30 31.52 -4.05
CA SER A 409 -29.40 30.87 -5.35
C SER A 409 -30.64 29.98 -5.51
N TRP A 410 -31.13 29.41 -4.41
CA TRP A 410 -32.19 28.40 -4.41
C TRP A 410 -33.25 28.66 -3.31
N PRO A 411 -33.94 29.82 -3.33
CA PRO A 411 -34.89 30.17 -2.27
C PRO A 411 -36.08 29.20 -2.19
N ASP A 412 -36.56 28.67 -3.32
CA ASP A 412 -37.74 27.81 -3.38
C ASP A 412 -37.45 26.29 -3.30
N ASP A 413 -36.18 25.90 -3.08
CA ASP A 413 -35.77 24.49 -3.07
C ASP A 413 -36.41 23.73 -1.88
N PRO A 414 -36.82 22.45 -2.05
CA PRO A 414 -37.36 21.65 -0.95
C PRO A 414 -36.46 21.55 0.29
N LEU A 415 -35.14 21.72 0.12
CA LEU A 415 -34.16 21.71 1.21
C LEU A 415 -33.87 23.11 1.78
N ALA A 416 -34.46 24.18 1.24
CA ALA A 416 -34.29 25.55 1.74
C ALA A 416 -34.69 25.73 3.22
N PRO A 417 -35.80 25.15 3.74
CA PRO A 417 -36.12 25.22 5.18
C PRO A 417 -35.00 24.66 6.05
N LYS A 418 -34.39 23.55 5.61
CA LYS A 418 -33.27 22.91 6.32
C LYS A 418 -32.01 23.80 6.30
N ALA A 419 -31.73 24.46 5.18
CA ALA A 419 -30.63 25.42 5.06
C ALA A 419 -30.85 26.64 5.96
N LEU A 420 -32.05 27.23 5.96
CA LEU A 420 -32.43 28.35 6.83
C LEU A 420 -32.28 28.00 8.31
N MET A 421 -32.73 26.81 8.72
CA MET A 421 -32.56 26.32 10.09
C MET A 421 -31.09 26.11 10.47
N ALA A 422 -30.31 25.48 9.60
CA ALA A 422 -28.89 25.24 9.88
C ALA A 422 -28.11 26.56 10.00
N TYR A 423 -28.40 27.53 9.12
CA TYR A 423 -27.78 28.84 9.14
C TYR A 423 -28.22 29.68 10.34
N GLY A 424 -29.52 29.76 10.62
CA GLY A 424 -30.06 30.47 11.77
C GLY A 424 -29.51 29.91 13.10
N ARG A 425 -29.39 28.58 13.22
CA ARG A 425 -28.72 27.94 14.36
C ARG A 425 -27.26 28.39 14.49
N LEU A 426 -26.53 28.42 13.38
CA LEU A 426 -25.12 28.81 13.37
C LEU A 426 -24.95 30.27 13.82
N LEU A 427 -25.78 31.19 13.32
CA LEU A 427 -25.77 32.61 13.74
C LEU A 427 -26.11 32.77 15.22
N LEU A 428 -27.12 32.05 15.71
CA LEU A 428 -27.54 32.12 17.12
C LEU A 428 -26.49 31.55 18.08
N GLN A 429 -25.96 30.37 17.77
CA GLN A 429 -25.12 29.61 18.71
C GLN A 429 -23.65 30.00 18.64
N VAL A 430 -23.12 30.27 17.43
CA VAL A 430 -21.70 30.52 17.20
C VAL A 430 -21.42 32.00 17.08
N PHE A 431 -22.09 32.71 16.15
CA PHE A 431 -21.82 34.12 15.88
C PHE A 431 -22.46 35.08 16.89
N LYS A 432 -23.40 34.60 17.71
CA LYS A 432 -24.13 35.40 18.71
C LYS A 432 -24.87 36.59 18.09
N GLU A 433 -25.46 36.37 16.93
CA GLU A 433 -26.26 37.36 16.18
C GLU A 433 -27.75 36.97 16.23
N PRO A 434 -28.43 37.15 17.38
CA PRO A 434 -29.78 36.64 17.58
C PRO A 434 -30.83 37.35 16.71
N GLY A 435 -30.59 38.60 16.30
CA GLY A 435 -31.48 39.34 15.40
C GLY A 435 -31.55 38.74 13.99
N GLU A 436 -30.40 38.50 13.36
CA GLU A 436 -30.34 37.86 12.04
C GLU A 436 -30.78 36.39 12.10
N ALA A 437 -30.39 35.68 13.16
CA ALA A 437 -30.86 34.32 13.40
C ALA A 437 -32.39 34.24 13.49
N LEU A 438 -33.03 35.16 14.21
CA LEU A 438 -34.49 35.19 14.35
C LEU A 438 -35.18 35.37 12.99
N ALA A 439 -34.66 36.26 12.14
CA ALA A 439 -35.22 36.50 10.81
C ALA A 439 -35.18 35.22 9.95
N LEU A 440 -34.04 34.53 9.91
CA LEU A 440 -33.88 33.29 9.13
C LEU A 440 -34.73 32.14 9.69
N LEU A 441 -34.87 32.03 11.02
CA LEU A 441 -35.66 30.98 11.65
C LEU A 441 -37.16 31.19 11.44
N GLU A 442 -37.66 32.43 11.49
CA GLU A 442 -39.06 32.73 11.12
C GLU A 442 -39.31 32.47 9.64
N GLN A 443 -38.36 32.81 8.76
CA GLN A 443 -38.42 32.43 7.33
C GLN A 443 -38.50 30.92 7.15
N ALA A 444 -37.70 30.14 7.90
CA ALA A 444 -37.75 28.68 7.85
C ALA A 444 -39.12 28.13 8.25
N ARG A 445 -39.75 28.74 9.27
CA ARG A 445 -41.07 28.35 9.80
C ARG A 445 -42.19 28.56 8.79
N ILE A 446 -42.23 29.72 8.15
CA ILE A 446 -43.31 30.09 7.22
C ILE A 446 -43.07 29.61 5.79
N HIS A 447 -41.93 28.96 5.53
CA HIS A 447 -41.56 28.53 4.18
C HIS A 447 -42.59 27.57 3.58
N PRO A 448 -43.03 27.74 2.31
CA PRO A 448 -44.07 26.91 1.69
C PRO A 448 -43.75 25.40 1.63
N ARG A 449 -42.46 25.06 1.65
CA ARG A 449 -41.94 23.69 1.63
C ARG A 449 -41.60 23.12 3.02
N ALA A 450 -41.83 23.86 4.11
CA ALA A 450 -41.53 23.39 5.46
C ALA A 450 -42.53 22.30 5.91
N THR A 451 -42.02 21.18 6.40
CA THR A 451 -42.86 20.14 7.01
C THR A 451 -43.28 20.54 8.44
N PRO A 452 -44.36 19.98 9.00
CA PRO A 452 -44.77 20.26 10.37
C PRO A 452 -43.66 20.03 11.40
N GLU A 453 -42.79 19.04 11.20
CA GLU A 453 -41.65 18.77 12.08
C GLU A 453 -40.63 19.91 12.03
N PHE A 454 -40.33 20.44 10.84
CA PHE A 454 -39.44 21.59 10.68
C PHE A 454 -40.03 22.86 11.30
N GLN A 455 -41.34 23.07 11.13
CA GLN A 455 -42.05 24.18 11.76
C GLN A 455 -41.95 24.08 13.29
N GLN A 456 -42.20 22.90 13.87
CA GLN A 456 -42.09 22.69 15.29
C GLN A 456 -40.64 22.87 15.80
N ALA A 457 -39.64 22.34 15.08
CA ALA A 457 -38.25 22.49 15.45
C ALA A 457 -37.77 23.96 15.39
N SER A 458 -38.31 24.75 14.46
CA SER A 458 -38.00 26.18 14.35
C SER A 458 -38.52 26.98 15.56
N LEU A 459 -39.67 26.61 16.15
CA LEU A 459 -40.28 27.34 17.28
C LEU A 459 -39.35 27.37 18.51
N ALA A 460 -38.68 26.26 18.82
CA ALA A 460 -37.74 26.20 19.93
C ALA A 460 -36.55 27.15 19.72
N MET A 461 -35.97 27.17 18.51
CA MET A 461 -34.85 28.07 18.18
C MET A 461 -35.29 29.54 18.11
N ILE A 462 -36.50 29.81 17.63
CA ILE A 462 -37.10 31.16 17.62
C ILE A 462 -37.27 31.67 19.06
N ALA A 463 -37.75 30.84 19.98
CA ALA A 463 -37.87 31.20 21.39
C ALA A 463 -36.50 31.53 22.00
N MET A 464 -35.48 30.71 21.72
CA MET A 464 -34.10 30.98 22.16
C MET A 464 -33.54 32.28 21.59
N ALA A 465 -33.80 32.58 20.30
CA ALA A 465 -33.35 33.81 19.67
C ALA A 465 -34.06 35.04 20.28
N LYS A 466 -35.36 34.94 20.58
CA LYS A 466 -36.13 36.00 21.25
C LYS A 466 -35.66 36.25 22.68
N ASP A 467 -35.35 35.20 23.42
CA ASP A 467 -34.80 35.28 24.79
C ASP A 467 -33.42 35.96 24.79
N ALA A 468 -32.54 35.58 23.85
CA ALA A 468 -31.23 36.21 23.67
C ALA A 468 -31.29 37.69 23.24
N LEU A 469 -32.43 38.15 22.70
CA LEU A 469 -32.70 39.56 22.37
C LEU A 469 -33.25 40.36 23.55
N GLN A 470 -33.68 39.71 24.64
CA GLN A 470 -34.15 40.43 25.82
C GLN A 470 -32.96 41.11 26.52
N PRO A 471 -33.11 42.37 26.97
CA PRO A 471 -32.10 43.01 27.80
C PRO A 471 -31.90 42.17 29.07
N ALA A 472 -30.64 41.96 29.47
CA ALA A 472 -30.31 41.20 30.66
C ALA A 472 -31.13 41.73 31.86
N PRO A 473 -31.84 40.87 32.61
CA PRO A 473 -32.56 41.31 33.79
C PRO A 473 -31.56 41.94 34.77
N ASP A 474 -31.92 43.12 35.26
CA ASP A 474 -31.14 43.93 36.18
C ASP A 474 -30.77 43.08 37.40
N ARG A 475 -29.48 42.73 37.54
CA ARG A 475 -28.97 42.01 38.71
C ARG A 475 -28.81 42.96 39.90
N SER A 476 -29.84 43.76 40.17
CA SER A 476 -29.94 44.67 41.33
C SER A 476 -30.75 44.08 42.48
N GLU A 477 -31.42 42.93 42.33
CA GLU A 477 -32.30 42.39 43.37
C GLU A 477 -32.01 40.92 43.68
N ALA A 478 -30.84 40.63 44.27
CA ALA A 478 -30.66 39.49 45.17
C ALA A 478 -29.26 39.52 45.83
N ALA A 479 -29.10 40.37 46.84
CA ALA A 479 -28.08 40.17 47.87
C ALA A 479 -28.75 40.42 49.24
N PRO A 480 -28.84 39.42 50.14
CA PRO A 480 -29.14 39.68 51.54
C PRO A 480 -27.89 40.27 52.22
N GLN A 481 -28.10 41.38 52.90
CA GLN A 481 -27.10 42.05 53.74
C GLN A 481 -26.73 41.21 54.96
N ILE A 482 -25.43 41.07 55.25
CA ILE A 482 -24.93 40.83 56.61
C ILE A 482 -23.73 41.78 56.89
N SER A 483 -23.99 42.67 57.85
CA SER A 483 -23.09 43.54 58.65
C SER A 483 -21.96 42.73 59.35
N SER A 484 -20.76 43.17 59.74
CA SER A 484 -20.14 44.48 60.02
C SER A 484 -18.64 44.29 60.37
N ALA A 485 -17.77 45.21 59.90
CA ALA A 485 -16.54 45.78 60.52
C ALA A 485 -15.28 44.89 60.79
N PRO A 486 -14.06 45.47 60.99
CA PRO A 486 -13.51 46.76 60.55
C PRO A 486 -12.17 46.64 59.75
N VAL A 487 -11.76 47.78 59.18
CA VAL A 487 -10.54 48.04 58.38
C VAL A 487 -9.28 48.00 59.26
N VAL A 488 -8.23 47.29 58.79
CA VAL A 488 -6.84 47.47 59.23
C VAL A 488 -5.96 47.61 57.98
N ALA A 489 -5.09 48.60 58.01
CA ALA A 489 -4.18 49.02 56.95
C ALA A 489 -3.15 47.94 56.57
N GLU A 490 -2.89 47.79 55.27
CA GLU A 490 -1.88 46.89 54.71
C GLU A 490 -0.55 47.64 54.50
N ALA A 491 0.54 46.99 54.92
CA ALA A 491 1.91 47.49 54.97
C ALA A 491 2.65 47.38 53.61
N PRO A 492 3.77 48.12 53.39
CA PRO A 492 4.47 48.14 52.10
C PRO A 492 5.29 46.87 51.81
N PRO A 493 5.65 46.60 50.53
CA PRO A 493 6.30 45.36 50.11
C PRO A 493 7.80 45.28 50.46
N PRO A 494 8.37 44.06 50.60
CA PRO A 494 9.78 43.85 50.95
C PRO A 494 10.74 43.94 49.74
N PRO A 495 12.06 44.14 49.97
CA PRO A 495 13.07 44.40 48.93
C PRO A 495 13.54 43.12 48.19
N PRO A 496 14.21 43.27 47.02
CA PRO A 496 14.61 42.15 46.19
C PRO A 496 15.88 41.41 46.71
N PRO A 497 16.07 40.12 46.33
CA PRO A 497 17.21 39.30 46.74
C PRO A 497 18.49 39.56 45.90
N PRO A 498 19.68 39.13 46.40
CA PRO A 498 20.98 39.54 45.87
C PRO A 498 21.43 38.78 44.61
N GLU A 499 22.23 39.45 43.79
CA GLU A 499 22.80 39.00 42.52
C GLU A 499 23.84 37.87 42.69
N THR A 500 23.59 36.72 42.07
CA THR A 500 24.60 35.69 41.80
C THR A 500 25.27 35.92 40.44
N ARG A 501 26.59 36.14 40.45
CA ARG A 501 27.46 36.21 39.27
C ARG A 501 27.42 34.92 38.46
N MET A 502 27.05 35.04 37.19
CA MET A 502 27.29 34.03 36.13
C MET A 502 28.63 34.32 35.43
N PRO A 503 29.35 33.29 34.94
CA PRO A 503 30.65 33.46 34.28
C PRO A 503 30.54 34.07 32.88
N GLU A 504 31.60 34.77 32.46
CA GLU A 504 31.72 35.52 31.21
C GLU A 504 31.49 34.68 29.93
N PRO A 505 30.91 35.27 28.88
CA PRO A 505 30.76 34.62 27.58
C PRO A 505 32.08 34.65 26.78
N VAL A 506 32.51 33.47 26.33
CA VAL A 506 33.54 33.30 25.29
C VAL A 506 33.05 33.96 23.99
N PRO A 507 33.87 34.74 23.26
CA PRO A 507 33.42 35.38 22.03
C PRO A 507 33.11 34.34 20.96
N ALA A 508 31.85 34.29 20.54
CA ALA A 508 31.43 33.54 19.37
C ALA A 508 32.03 34.20 18.12
N GLU A 509 32.75 33.42 17.32
CA GLU A 509 33.09 33.76 15.93
C GLU A 509 31.83 34.26 15.22
N VAL A 510 31.94 35.43 14.60
CA VAL A 510 30.94 35.96 13.66
C VAL A 510 30.82 34.95 12.52
N PRO A 511 29.70 34.22 12.37
CA PRO A 511 29.48 33.46 11.16
C PRO A 511 29.23 34.48 10.05
N ALA A 512 29.97 34.35 8.96
CA ALA A 512 29.73 35.08 7.72
C ALA A 512 28.22 35.09 7.36
N PRO A 513 27.69 36.14 6.72
CA PRO A 513 26.28 36.22 6.37
C PRO A 513 25.88 34.95 5.61
N PRO A 514 24.77 34.27 5.99
CA PRO A 514 24.38 33.02 5.38
C PRO A 514 24.11 33.26 3.89
N SER A 515 24.88 32.57 3.05
CA SER A 515 24.65 32.51 1.61
C SER A 515 23.20 32.05 1.36
N HIS A 516 22.46 32.90 0.65
CA HIS A 516 21.04 32.70 0.34
C HIS A 516 20.81 31.34 -0.37
N GLY A 517 19.66 30.72 -0.07
CA GLY A 517 19.35 29.33 -0.42
C GLY A 517 19.57 28.99 -1.90
N ARG A 518 20.49 28.09 -2.19
CA ARG A 518 20.75 27.61 -3.55
C ARG A 518 19.86 26.40 -3.88
N LEU A 519 19.42 26.24 -5.13
CA LEU A 519 18.88 24.95 -5.59
C LEU A 519 20.03 23.97 -5.79
N LEU A 520 19.83 22.71 -5.40
CA LEU A 520 20.78 21.62 -5.66
C LEU A 520 20.11 20.62 -6.62
N PRO A 521 20.00 20.95 -7.92
CA PRO A 521 19.39 20.07 -8.90
C PRO A 521 20.27 18.83 -9.09
N VAL A 522 19.68 17.66 -8.93
CA VAL A 522 20.31 16.39 -9.31
C VAL A 522 19.72 15.97 -10.65
N PRO A 523 20.49 15.98 -11.76
CA PRO A 523 19.98 15.58 -13.06
C PRO A 523 19.70 14.08 -13.06
N MET A 524 18.45 13.73 -13.33
CA MET A 524 17.96 12.35 -13.31
C MET A 524 17.08 12.11 -14.53
N ARG A 525 17.03 10.87 -14.99
CA ARG A 525 16.18 10.43 -16.09
C ARG A 525 14.96 9.70 -15.53
N ALA A 526 13.75 10.09 -15.93
CA ALA A 526 12.55 9.38 -15.52
C ALA A 526 12.31 8.15 -16.42
N VAL A 527 12.32 6.96 -15.81
CA VAL A 527 12.27 5.67 -16.53
C VAL A 527 11.00 4.85 -16.25
N GLY A 528 10.18 5.28 -15.29
CA GLY A 528 8.92 4.60 -15.00
C GLY A 528 8.10 5.29 -13.92
N LEU A 529 6.79 5.03 -13.93
CA LEU A 529 5.82 5.54 -12.97
C LEU A 529 5.15 4.37 -12.25
N ASP A 530 5.14 4.37 -10.91
CA ASP A 530 4.35 3.43 -10.11
C ASP A 530 3.53 4.15 -9.02
N ALA A 531 2.64 3.41 -8.33
CA ALA A 531 1.78 3.97 -7.29
C ALA A 531 2.55 4.48 -6.05
N ARG A 532 3.82 4.12 -5.90
CA ARG A 532 4.66 4.41 -4.73
C ARG A 532 5.62 5.58 -4.99
N GLY A 533 6.00 5.83 -6.24
CA GLY A 533 6.95 6.87 -6.60
C GLY A 533 7.30 6.95 -8.09
N LEU A 534 8.22 7.87 -8.40
CA LEU A 534 8.84 8.00 -9.71
C LEU A 534 10.11 7.15 -9.78
N GLN A 535 10.24 6.27 -10.77
CA GLN A 535 11.49 5.58 -11.03
C GLN A 535 12.43 6.50 -11.80
N LEU A 536 13.56 6.80 -11.18
CA LEU A 536 14.60 7.68 -11.68
C LEU A 536 15.86 6.88 -11.97
N GLN A 537 16.59 7.27 -13.01
CA GLN A 537 17.89 6.74 -13.36
C GLN A 537 18.92 7.87 -13.28
N ASP A 538 20.04 7.64 -12.57
CA ASP A 538 21.14 8.60 -12.52
C ASP A 538 22.02 8.54 -13.78
N GLN A 539 22.97 9.47 -13.89
CA GLN A 539 23.91 9.51 -15.02
C GLN A 539 24.81 8.26 -15.12
N GLN A 540 24.89 7.45 -14.06
CA GLN A 540 25.66 6.21 -14.02
C GLN A 540 24.78 4.99 -14.37
N GLY A 541 23.53 5.22 -14.80
CA GLY A 541 22.59 4.19 -15.22
C GLY A 541 21.90 3.48 -14.06
N ARG A 542 22.13 3.88 -12.81
CA ARG A 542 21.53 3.26 -11.62
C ARG A 542 20.10 3.75 -11.44
N THR A 543 19.16 2.82 -11.27
CA THR A 543 17.75 3.13 -11.07
C THR A 543 17.38 3.16 -9.58
N GLY A 544 16.53 4.11 -9.20
CA GLY A 544 16.02 4.28 -7.85
C GLY A 544 14.58 4.79 -7.87
N LEU A 545 13.84 4.59 -6.78
CA LEU A 545 12.48 5.11 -6.63
C LEU A 545 12.52 6.39 -5.82
N LEU A 546 12.01 7.49 -6.36
CA LEU A 546 11.64 8.71 -5.62
C LEU A 546 10.22 8.55 -5.10
N PRO A 547 10.00 8.29 -3.79
CA PRO A 547 8.66 8.11 -3.25
C PRO A 547 7.86 9.41 -3.30
N TRP A 548 6.58 9.32 -3.65
CA TRP A 548 5.69 10.49 -3.76
C TRP A 548 5.64 11.35 -2.49
N LYS A 549 5.69 10.70 -1.32
CA LYS A 549 5.72 11.35 0.00
C LYS A 549 6.87 12.33 0.23
N HIS A 550 7.91 12.31 -0.60
CA HIS A 550 9.04 13.22 -0.47
C HIS A 550 8.96 14.41 -1.43
N VAL A 551 8.05 14.40 -2.40
CA VAL A 551 7.82 15.51 -3.33
C VAL A 551 6.87 16.51 -2.66
N ALA A 552 7.37 17.68 -2.31
CA ALA A 552 6.62 18.74 -1.65
C ALA A 552 6.23 19.88 -2.60
N GLY A 553 6.96 20.07 -3.69
CA GLY A 553 6.65 21.09 -4.69
C GLY A 553 7.01 20.66 -6.11
N ILE A 554 6.40 21.32 -7.09
CA ILE A 554 6.62 21.07 -8.52
C ILE A 554 6.74 22.41 -9.25
N SER A 555 7.71 22.52 -10.15
CA SER A 555 7.87 23.67 -11.06
C SER A 555 8.12 23.18 -12.48
N VAL A 556 7.53 23.84 -13.48
CA VAL A 556 7.70 23.51 -14.90
C VAL A 556 7.98 24.79 -15.67
N VAL A 557 9.08 24.81 -16.43
CA VAL A 557 9.53 26.00 -17.18
C VAL A 557 10.16 25.64 -18.51
N THR A 558 10.22 26.61 -19.42
CA THR A 558 11.03 26.58 -20.63
C THR A 558 12.29 27.44 -20.45
N ILE A 559 13.46 26.93 -20.83
CA ILE A 559 14.73 27.69 -20.79
C ILE A 559 15.19 28.05 -22.21
N GLY A 560 15.47 29.33 -22.45
CA GLY A 560 15.98 29.87 -23.71
C GLY A 560 14.99 30.74 -24.49
N ASN A 561 15.48 31.49 -25.48
CA ASN A 561 14.67 32.39 -26.31
C ASN A 561 13.67 31.58 -27.17
N SER A 562 12.40 31.63 -26.81
CA SER A 562 11.31 31.18 -27.67
C SER A 562 10.66 32.38 -28.33
N ASP A 563 11.13 32.73 -29.53
CA ASP A 563 10.44 33.64 -30.44
C ASP A 563 9.14 32.98 -30.89
N GLY A 564 8.08 33.10 -30.09
CA GLY A 564 6.65 33.00 -30.44
C GLY A 564 6.14 31.79 -31.24
N SER A 565 6.99 30.83 -31.59
CA SER A 565 6.69 29.74 -32.52
C SER A 565 7.14 28.43 -31.88
N ALA A 566 6.16 27.55 -31.65
CA ALA A 566 6.29 26.19 -31.12
C ALA A 566 7.33 26.01 -30.00
N GLN A 567 6.88 26.04 -28.74
CA GLN A 567 7.67 25.58 -27.59
C GLN A 567 8.22 24.18 -27.88
N ALA A 568 9.49 24.10 -28.25
CA ALA A 568 10.14 22.83 -28.52
C ALA A 568 10.14 22.05 -27.21
N ALA A 569 9.69 20.78 -27.23
CA ALA A 569 9.79 19.85 -26.10
C ALA A 569 11.20 19.81 -25.50
N ASP A 570 12.18 20.21 -26.31
CA ASP A 570 13.59 20.29 -26.05
C ASP A 570 14.02 21.28 -24.96
N SER A 571 13.24 22.32 -24.69
CA SER A 571 13.56 23.37 -23.71
C SER A 571 12.80 23.23 -22.40
N LEU A 572 11.94 22.22 -22.27
CA LEU A 572 11.09 22.01 -21.10
C LEU A 572 11.81 21.28 -19.96
N ILE A 573 11.72 21.87 -18.78
CA ILE A 573 12.30 21.34 -17.54
C ILE A 573 11.19 21.18 -16.51
N LEU A 574 11.22 20.04 -15.80
CA LEU A 574 10.39 19.74 -14.63
C LEU A 574 11.29 19.60 -13.40
N ASP A 575 11.04 20.43 -12.40
CA ASP A 575 11.70 20.40 -11.10
C ASP A 575 10.77 19.86 -10.02
N LEU A 576 11.18 18.77 -9.38
CA LEU A 576 10.51 18.18 -8.22
C LEU A 576 11.23 18.61 -6.95
N LEU A 577 10.57 19.43 -6.14
CA LEU A 577 11.10 20.00 -4.92
C LEU A 577 10.82 19.09 -3.73
N MET A 578 11.84 18.87 -2.89
CA MET A 578 11.79 17.89 -1.81
C MET A 578 11.34 18.51 -0.48
N GLY A 579 10.48 17.81 0.28
CA GLY A 579 9.92 18.29 1.56
C GLY A 579 10.88 18.28 2.77
N PRO A 580 10.58 19.05 3.84
CA PRO A 580 11.51 19.34 4.95
C PRO A 580 11.81 18.21 5.95
N ASN A 581 11.48 16.94 5.66
CA ASN A 581 11.82 15.80 6.52
C ASN A 581 13.23 15.20 6.29
N SER A 582 14.17 16.02 5.81
CA SER A 582 15.59 15.68 5.79
C SER A 582 16.41 16.81 6.44
N THR A 583 16.48 16.84 7.76
CA THR A 583 17.25 17.82 8.56
C THR A 583 18.62 17.29 9.00
N PRO A 584 19.61 18.14 9.41
CA PRO A 584 19.53 19.59 9.68
C PRO A 584 20.57 20.46 8.92
N ALA A 585 20.44 21.79 9.07
CA ALA A 585 21.31 22.88 8.61
C ALA A 585 21.19 23.26 7.11
N ARG A 586 20.63 24.45 6.80
CA ARG A 586 20.63 25.03 5.44
C ARG A 586 22.07 25.36 5.00
N PRO A 587 22.40 25.34 3.69
CA PRO A 587 21.51 25.77 2.60
C PRO A 587 21.48 24.86 1.36
N GLY A 588 20.28 24.43 0.98
CA GLY A 588 20.03 23.88 -0.34
C GLY A 588 18.62 23.31 -0.47
N VAL A 589 17.77 23.87 -1.33
CA VAL A 589 16.50 23.20 -1.69
C VAL A 589 16.89 22.03 -2.58
N ARG A 590 16.72 20.80 -2.09
CA ARG A 590 16.99 19.61 -2.90
C ARG A 590 15.93 19.51 -3.97
N CYS A 591 16.38 19.44 -5.22
CA CYS A 591 15.53 19.40 -6.40
C CYS A 591 15.95 18.22 -7.27
N VAL A 592 14.97 17.46 -7.76
CA VAL A 592 15.19 16.51 -8.86
C VAL A 592 14.75 17.19 -10.15
N ARG A 593 15.69 17.38 -11.07
CA ARG A 593 15.45 18.03 -12.36
C ARG A 593 15.32 16.99 -13.46
N LEU A 594 14.23 17.07 -14.21
CA LEU A 594 13.90 16.18 -15.32
C LEU A 594 13.77 17.01 -16.60
N SER A 595 14.43 16.57 -17.66
CA SER A 595 14.23 17.10 -19.02
C SER A 595 13.12 16.32 -19.72
N VAL A 596 12.31 17.00 -20.53
CA VAL A 596 11.24 16.34 -21.29
C VAL A 596 11.79 15.36 -22.34
N LYS A 597 12.98 15.63 -22.90
CA LYS A 597 13.67 14.69 -23.80
C LYS A 597 13.98 13.34 -23.15
N ASP A 598 14.15 13.34 -21.82
CA ASP A 598 14.61 12.21 -21.04
C ASP A 598 13.44 11.44 -20.38
N LEU A 599 12.19 11.78 -20.70
CA LEU A 599 11.00 11.06 -20.25
C LEU A 599 10.82 9.76 -21.04
N THR A 600 11.44 8.69 -20.56
CA THR A 600 11.21 7.33 -21.08
C THR A 600 10.31 6.54 -20.16
N ILE A 601 9.07 6.97 -20.04
CA ILE A 601 8.03 6.29 -19.26
C ILE A 601 7.12 5.55 -20.25
N PRO A 602 7.16 4.20 -20.31
CA PRO A 602 6.35 3.42 -21.25
C PRO A 602 4.84 3.72 -21.17
N GLN A 603 4.35 4.08 -19.97
CA GLN A 603 2.96 4.46 -19.72
C GLN A 603 2.54 5.77 -20.43
N LEU A 604 3.50 6.56 -20.91
CA LEU A 604 3.27 7.84 -21.60
C LEU A 604 3.53 7.75 -23.12
N GLN A 605 4.03 6.62 -23.64
CA GLN A 605 4.42 6.45 -25.05
C GLN A 605 3.25 6.21 -26.02
N GLY A 606 2.00 6.12 -25.53
CA GLY A 606 0.80 5.96 -26.34
C GLY A 606 0.09 7.27 -26.74
N GLU A 607 0.65 8.42 -26.35
CA GLU A 607 0.07 9.75 -26.57
C GLU A 607 0.55 10.37 -27.90
N SER A 608 -0.33 11.07 -28.61
CA SER A 608 -0.08 11.63 -29.94
C SER A 608 0.81 12.88 -29.94
N SER A 609 1.04 13.51 -28.78
CA SER A 609 1.90 14.69 -28.61
C SER A 609 2.82 14.54 -27.38
N PRO A 610 4.15 14.73 -27.52
CA PRO A 610 5.09 14.69 -26.40
C PRO A 610 4.76 15.71 -25.29
N VAL A 611 4.26 16.89 -25.67
CA VAL A 611 3.85 17.94 -24.73
C VAL A 611 2.64 17.49 -23.90
N ARG A 612 1.69 16.77 -24.51
CA ARG A 612 0.50 16.28 -23.81
C ARG A 612 0.81 15.11 -22.89
N ALA A 613 1.67 14.20 -23.34
CA ALA A 613 2.21 13.13 -22.51
C ALA A 613 2.86 13.72 -21.25
N PHE A 614 3.59 14.82 -21.40
CA PHE A 614 4.22 15.56 -20.32
C PHE A 614 3.22 16.28 -19.41
N GLN A 615 2.22 16.98 -19.94
CA GLN A 615 1.16 17.62 -19.14
C GLN A 615 0.39 16.60 -18.29
N ARG A 616 0.04 15.44 -18.87
CA ARG A 616 -0.64 14.34 -18.17
C ARG A 616 0.25 13.75 -17.07
N PHE A 617 1.55 13.65 -17.32
CA PHE A 617 2.53 13.24 -16.33
C PHE A 617 2.57 14.22 -15.14
N VAL A 618 2.71 15.53 -15.39
CA VAL A 618 2.70 16.57 -14.36
C VAL A 618 1.38 16.57 -13.57
N ALA A 619 0.24 16.47 -14.26
CA ALA A 619 -1.07 16.37 -13.63
C ALA A 619 -1.20 15.13 -12.73
N THR A 620 -0.63 14.00 -13.15
CA THR A 620 -0.62 12.76 -12.37
C THR A 620 0.22 12.92 -11.11
N ILE A 621 1.40 13.55 -11.22
CA ILE A 621 2.24 13.81 -10.04
C ILE A 621 1.50 14.72 -9.07
N LEU A 622 0.97 15.87 -9.52
CA LEU A 622 0.21 16.80 -8.69
C LEU A 622 -0.97 16.12 -7.98
N LYS A 623 -1.69 15.22 -8.67
CA LYS A 623 -2.82 14.47 -8.11
C LYS A 623 -2.39 13.46 -7.04
N VAL A 624 -1.27 12.77 -7.27
CA VAL A 624 -0.81 11.68 -6.38
C VAL A 624 -0.01 12.20 -5.18
N THR A 625 0.74 13.29 -5.34
CA THR A 625 1.60 13.85 -4.30
C THR A 625 0.90 14.93 -3.46
N GLY A 626 -0.05 15.67 -4.05
CA GLY A 626 -0.56 16.91 -3.45
C GLY A 626 0.49 18.01 -3.34
N ALA A 627 1.58 17.91 -4.12
CA ALA A 627 2.68 18.87 -4.07
C ALA A 627 2.25 20.28 -4.50
N THR A 628 2.86 21.29 -3.87
CA THR A 628 2.58 22.70 -4.16
C THR A 628 3.12 23.07 -5.55
N PRO A 629 2.27 23.52 -6.49
CA PRO A 629 2.73 23.96 -7.79
C PRO A 629 3.33 25.37 -7.69
N HIS A 630 4.46 25.59 -8.35
CA HIS A 630 5.16 26.88 -8.44
C HIS A 630 5.28 27.30 -9.92
N PRO A 631 4.90 28.53 -10.30
CA PRO A 631 4.22 29.55 -9.48
C PRO A 631 2.73 29.24 -9.26
N SER A 632 2.11 28.47 -10.15
CA SER A 632 0.70 28.07 -10.06
C SER A 632 0.45 26.74 -10.75
N ARG A 633 -0.69 26.12 -10.46
CA ARG A 633 -1.12 24.87 -11.09
C ARG A 633 -1.24 25.01 -12.60
N ASP A 634 -1.82 26.11 -13.07
CA ASP A 634 -2.08 26.36 -14.49
C ASP A 634 -0.78 26.57 -15.27
N ALA A 635 0.20 27.24 -14.64
CA ALA A 635 1.55 27.39 -15.19
C ALA A 635 2.28 26.05 -15.28
N CYS A 636 2.19 25.20 -14.26
CA CYS A 636 2.78 23.86 -14.27
C CYS A 636 2.15 22.94 -15.33
N LEU A 637 0.87 23.12 -15.63
CA LEU A 637 0.15 22.37 -16.66
C LEU A 637 0.26 23.01 -18.05
N GLY A 638 0.88 24.18 -18.17
CA GLY A 638 1.05 24.89 -19.44
C GLY A 638 -0.27 25.28 -20.11
N LEU A 639 -1.34 25.53 -19.34
CA LEU A 639 -2.67 25.85 -19.88
C LEU A 639 -2.69 27.15 -20.69
N HIS A 640 -1.79 28.08 -20.36
CA HIS A 640 -1.58 29.35 -21.07
C HIS A 640 -0.16 29.45 -21.69
N GLY A 641 0.49 28.30 -21.90
CA GLY A 641 1.92 28.21 -22.20
C GLY A 641 2.78 28.09 -20.95
N PHE A 642 3.90 27.39 -21.06
CA PHE A 642 4.85 27.25 -19.94
C PHE A 642 5.62 28.56 -19.69
N PRO A 643 5.89 28.93 -18.41
CA PRO A 643 6.74 30.07 -18.08
C PRO A 643 8.13 29.94 -18.71
N SER A 644 8.61 31.01 -19.33
CA SER A 644 9.90 31.02 -20.03
C SER A 644 10.92 31.90 -19.34
N PHE A 645 12.14 31.39 -19.19
CA PHE A 645 13.28 32.12 -18.64
C PHE A 645 14.44 32.16 -19.64
N PRO A 646 15.22 33.25 -19.66
CA PRO A 646 16.32 33.40 -20.60
C PRO A 646 17.44 32.37 -20.37
N ASP A 647 17.69 32.03 -19.11
CA ASP A 647 18.69 31.07 -18.69
C ASP A 647 18.30 30.38 -17.37
N LEU A 648 19.01 29.30 -17.06
CA LEU A 648 18.74 28.47 -15.89
C LEU A 648 19.03 29.19 -14.57
N ALA A 649 20.00 30.10 -14.52
CA ALA A 649 20.36 30.82 -13.30
C ALA A 649 19.28 31.84 -12.92
N THR A 650 18.71 32.53 -13.92
CA THR A 650 17.58 33.45 -13.74
C THR A 650 16.34 32.71 -13.22
N TYR A 651 16.03 31.55 -13.78
CA TYR A 651 14.95 30.68 -13.29
C TYR A 651 15.21 30.19 -11.85
N GLU A 652 16.41 29.71 -11.54
CA GLU A 652 16.73 29.20 -10.21
C GLU A 652 16.62 30.30 -9.13
N ALA A 653 17.02 31.53 -9.45
CA ALA A 653 16.87 32.68 -8.56
C ALA A 653 15.39 33.01 -8.30
N ASP A 654 14.55 33.00 -9.34
CA ASP A 654 13.10 33.23 -9.25
C ASP A 654 12.40 32.13 -8.44
N LEU A 655 12.73 30.86 -8.69
CA LEU A 655 12.15 29.74 -7.96
C LEU A 655 12.53 29.79 -6.48
N VAL A 656 13.78 30.10 -6.14
CA VAL A 656 14.19 30.26 -4.74
C VAL A 656 13.46 31.42 -4.07
N ALA A 657 13.24 32.53 -4.77
CA ALA A 657 12.55 33.71 -4.24
C ALA A 657 11.06 33.45 -3.98
N THR A 658 10.44 32.58 -4.78
CA THR A 658 9.00 32.26 -4.69
C THR A 658 8.69 31.09 -3.74
N LEU A 659 9.71 30.39 -3.24
CA LEU A 659 9.51 29.29 -2.28
C LEU A 659 9.21 29.82 -0.86
N PRO A 660 8.22 29.24 -0.16
CA PRO A 660 7.85 29.69 1.18
C PRO A 660 9.02 29.56 2.17
N THR A 661 9.27 30.61 2.94
CA THR A 661 10.29 30.60 3.99
C THR A 661 9.78 29.85 5.23
N PRO A 662 10.52 28.86 5.75
CA PRO A 662 10.13 28.21 7.00
C PRO A 662 10.26 29.23 8.13
N GLY A 663 9.12 29.66 8.68
CA GLY A 663 9.07 30.48 9.89
C GLY A 663 8.38 31.85 9.79
N LYS A 664 7.80 32.27 8.65
CA LYS A 664 7.11 33.57 8.57
C LYS A 664 5.58 33.58 8.63
N ASP A 665 4.92 32.43 8.47
CA ASP A 665 3.45 32.37 8.59
C ASP A 665 3.03 31.26 9.58
N ARG A 666 3.19 31.53 10.87
CA ARG A 666 2.27 31.01 11.89
C ARG A 666 1.48 32.19 12.42
N PRO A 667 0.17 32.32 12.14
CA PRO A 667 -0.66 33.15 12.99
C PRO A 667 -0.60 32.55 14.40
N ALA A 668 -0.26 33.38 15.38
CA ALA A 668 -0.29 33.02 16.78
C ALA A 668 -1.72 32.58 17.14
N GLN A 669 -1.93 31.27 17.35
CA GLN A 669 -3.08 30.81 18.13
C GLN A 669 -2.75 31.10 19.59
N SER A 670 -3.30 32.20 20.08
CA SER A 670 -3.42 32.55 21.49
C SER A 670 -4.60 31.79 22.10
N GLY A 671 -4.40 31.18 23.28
CA GLY A 671 -5.46 30.70 24.17
C GLY A 671 -5.62 29.20 24.19
#